data_AF-A0A9P9QEG1-F1
#
_entry.id   AF-A0A9P9QEG1-F1
#
_cell.length_a   1.000
_cell.length_b   1.000
_cell.length_c   1.000
_cell.angle_alpha   90.00
_cell.angle_beta   90.00
_cell.angle_gamma   90.00
#
_symmetry.space_group_name_H-M   'P 1'
#
loop_
_entity.id
_entity.type
_entity.pdbx_description
1 polymer ?
#
loop_
_entity_poly.entity_id
_entity_poly.type
_entity_poly.pdbx_seq_one_letter_code
_entity_poly.pdbx_strand_id
1 'polypeptide(L)'
;MLLELHTWGPAFGLPSIEPECIATIAYCQRVIPKGQWTLIADYDTTVGATESLPILYDDGVATATGFEDIVAYLRNHLEVTEDLDAHLTHKQLTDRTAFIAFLQSTATPLVDLLLYVSAENYNTTTSSAYTAILPWFANYTVPPKRRDLARARTAHMGLSSLDVDTTAEEAFAPGRGTASSEYEAAKKAAGIPTDGQPNTLRIGRGKGIGGLLGAPVYAARFKLDALSDELLEPMADLLGKSNYLMKADRISSLDCLAFGYLALLFYPAVPQAWLKETIQRKFPRIASYLRRLREEIFLNEESNPSDVWSISSGSRDAGMGTSLPWQARASSVASSTWFGVREILGNMPAISAFSQGTTVVDLEPSHRAARFRSMRSSRAPTASQIQNPPPPSSSTKSGRFFGKANIGHTFRHKSAGAFGPDLAKKLSQLVKMEKNVMRSMELVSRERMEVAQQLSIWGEACDDDVSDVTDKLGVLIYEIGELEDQYVDRYDQYRVTIKSIRNIEASVQPSRDRKQKITDQIAQLKYKEPNSPKIVVLEQELVRAEAESLVAEAQLSNITREKLKAAFTYQFDAMREHCEKLAIIAGYGKHLLELIDDNPVTPGETRQAYDGYEASKAIIQDCEDALTNWVSQNASVSSKLSQRSRTLSQRRRNATRRGDGVDLSGQDQPLDSRESGLWIPASEHQGNGYEDRDDLDDDINSTIASEHQRGREEERPIAA
;
A
#
# COMPACT_ATOMS: atom_id res chain seq x y z
N MET A 1 8.32 -44.96 -19.13
CA MET A 1 7.89 -43.58 -19.38
C MET A 1 8.40 -42.81 -18.17
N LEU A 2 8.59 -41.50 -18.23
CA LEU A 2 9.07 -40.79 -17.02
C LEU A 2 8.02 -39.75 -16.63
N LEU A 3 7.37 -39.99 -15.50
CA LEU A 3 6.42 -39.04 -14.93
C LEU A 3 7.21 -37.86 -14.35
N GLU A 4 6.96 -36.65 -14.84
CA GLU A 4 7.61 -35.43 -14.34
C GLU A 4 6.57 -34.59 -13.60
N LEU A 5 6.79 -34.38 -12.30
CA LEU A 5 5.92 -33.55 -11.48
C LEU A 5 6.52 -32.14 -11.33
N HIS A 6 5.84 -31.14 -11.86
CA HIS A 6 6.20 -29.73 -11.68
C HIS A 6 5.49 -29.17 -10.45
N THR A 7 6.26 -28.65 -9.49
CA THR A 7 5.73 -28.08 -8.23
C THR A 7 6.45 -26.80 -7.84
N TRP A 8 5.85 -26.00 -6.94
CA TRP A 8 6.60 -24.92 -6.30
C TRP A 8 7.80 -25.49 -5.52
N GLY A 9 8.89 -24.72 -5.44
CA GLY A 9 10.10 -25.11 -4.71
C GLY A 9 9.89 -25.27 -3.19
N PRO A 10 10.84 -25.95 -2.51
CA PRO A 10 10.73 -26.26 -1.09
C PRO A 10 10.80 -25.02 -0.19
N ALA A 11 10.10 -25.04 0.94
CA ALA A 11 10.11 -23.98 1.93
C ALA A 11 9.79 -24.55 3.32
N PHE A 12 10.28 -23.91 4.38
CA PHE A 12 9.93 -24.26 5.77
C PHE A 12 10.27 -25.71 6.19
N GLY A 13 11.26 -26.32 5.53
CA GLY A 13 11.61 -27.74 5.72
C GLY A 13 10.63 -28.72 5.04
N LEU A 14 9.65 -28.22 4.29
CA LEU A 14 8.68 -28.96 3.50
C LEU A 14 9.10 -28.96 2.01
N PRO A 15 8.66 -29.95 1.22
CA PRO A 15 9.07 -30.08 -0.17
C PRO A 15 8.48 -29.03 -1.11
N SER A 16 7.51 -28.23 -0.63
CA SER A 16 6.95 -27.10 -1.38
C SER A 16 6.42 -26.00 -0.45
N ILE A 17 6.22 -24.78 -0.98
CA ILE A 17 5.58 -23.64 -0.29
C ILE A 17 4.04 -23.63 -0.43
N GLU A 18 3.49 -24.53 -1.24
CA GLU A 18 2.07 -24.59 -1.61
C GLU A 18 1.45 -25.92 -1.16
N PRO A 19 0.24 -25.91 -0.57
CA PRO A 19 -0.35 -27.09 0.07
C PRO A 19 -0.63 -28.25 -0.90
N GLU A 20 -1.21 -27.99 -2.07
CA GLU A 20 -1.52 -29.05 -3.05
C GLU A 20 -0.26 -29.67 -3.66
N CYS A 21 0.80 -28.88 -3.82
CA CYS A 21 2.12 -29.36 -4.23
C CYS A 21 2.70 -30.32 -3.18
N ILE A 22 2.66 -29.97 -1.88
CA ILE A 22 3.11 -30.87 -0.81
C ILE A 22 2.27 -32.16 -0.82
N ALA A 23 0.96 -32.04 -0.95
CA ALA A 23 0.03 -33.18 -0.99
C ALA A 23 0.32 -34.11 -2.17
N THR A 24 0.56 -33.55 -3.35
CA THR A 24 0.83 -34.31 -4.57
C THR A 24 2.19 -35.01 -4.51
N ILE A 25 3.21 -34.35 -3.98
CA ILE A 25 4.53 -34.96 -3.73
C ILE A 25 4.37 -36.12 -2.73
N ALA A 26 3.61 -35.92 -1.65
CA ALA A 26 3.34 -36.95 -0.66
C ALA A 26 2.62 -38.17 -1.27
N TYR A 27 1.65 -37.93 -2.17
CA TYR A 27 0.95 -38.98 -2.89
C TYR A 27 1.88 -39.75 -3.84
N CYS A 28 2.62 -39.04 -4.70
CA CYS A 28 3.56 -39.62 -5.66
C CYS A 28 4.63 -40.48 -4.99
N GLN A 29 5.21 -39.98 -3.87
CA GLN A 29 6.21 -40.70 -3.08
C GLN A 29 5.69 -42.04 -2.53
N ARG A 30 4.38 -42.18 -2.33
CA ARG A 30 3.76 -43.42 -1.81
C ARG A 30 3.34 -44.38 -2.91
N VAL A 31 2.84 -43.87 -4.04
CA VAL A 31 2.21 -44.72 -5.07
C VAL A 31 3.12 -45.05 -6.25
N ILE A 32 4.13 -44.21 -6.52
CA ILE A 32 5.07 -44.37 -7.63
C ILE A 32 6.41 -44.91 -7.13
N PRO A 33 6.93 -46.02 -7.68
CA PRO A 33 8.24 -46.54 -7.32
C PRO A 33 9.38 -45.54 -7.55
N LYS A 34 10.41 -45.62 -6.71
CA LYS A 34 11.63 -44.81 -6.87
C LYS A 34 12.24 -45.03 -8.25
N GLY A 35 12.54 -43.94 -8.95
CA GLY A 35 13.16 -43.95 -10.28
C GLY A 35 12.18 -43.97 -11.46
N GLN A 36 10.87 -44.06 -11.21
CA GLN A 36 9.83 -43.96 -12.25
C GLN A 36 9.22 -42.54 -12.37
N TRP A 37 9.64 -41.62 -11.48
CA TRP A 37 9.20 -40.24 -11.52
C TRP A 37 10.29 -39.28 -11.08
N THR A 38 10.16 -38.03 -11.49
CA THR A 38 11.06 -36.93 -11.14
C THR A 38 10.28 -35.70 -10.71
N LEU A 39 10.94 -34.87 -9.89
CA LEU A 39 10.35 -33.68 -9.30
C LEU A 39 11.10 -32.45 -9.80
N ILE A 40 10.36 -31.50 -10.36
CA ILE A 40 10.92 -30.29 -10.98
C ILE A 40 10.39 -29.07 -10.22
N ALA A 41 11.31 -28.26 -9.68
CA ALA A 41 10.98 -26.99 -9.06
C ALA A 41 10.62 -25.95 -10.13
N ASP A 42 9.33 -25.64 -10.22
CA ASP A 42 8.79 -24.65 -11.13
C ASP A 42 8.19 -23.42 -10.44
N TYR A 43 8.04 -22.36 -11.22
CA TYR A 43 7.36 -21.12 -10.85
C TYR A 43 6.51 -20.59 -12.01
N ASP A 44 6.68 -21.14 -13.22
CA ASP A 44 5.81 -20.83 -14.35
C ASP A 44 4.50 -21.59 -14.18
N THR A 45 3.42 -20.82 -14.08
CA THR A 45 2.06 -21.35 -13.94
C THR A 45 1.33 -21.40 -15.28
N THR A 46 1.91 -20.83 -16.35
CA THR A 46 1.24 -20.64 -17.65
C THR A 46 1.16 -21.89 -18.53
N VAL A 47 1.83 -22.98 -18.13
CA VAL A 47 1.93 -24.21 -18.93
C VAL A 47 0.78 -25.19 -18.62
N GLY A 48 -0.04 -24.92 -17.60
CA GLY A 48 -1.20 -25.74 -17.21
C GLY A 48 -2.55 -25.18 -17.65
N ALA A 49 -3.57 -26.04 -17.73
CA ALA A 49 -4.93 -25.64 -18.08
C ALA A 49 -5.59 -24.68 -17.06
N THR A 50 -5.18 -24.76 -15.79
CA THR A 50 -5.76 -24.01 -14.66
C THR A 50 -4.88 -22.85 -14.17
N GLU A 51 -3.80 -22.50 -14.87
CA GLU A 51 -2.80 -21.51 -14.43
C GLU A 51 -2.29 -21.74 -12.98
N SER A 52 -2.18 -23.00 -12.55
CA SER A 52 -1.77 -23.38 -11.20
C SER A 52 -0.82 -24.59 -11.20
N LEU A 53 0.08 -24.63 -10.22
CA LEU A 53 0.87 -25.82 -9.87
C LEU A 53 0.16 -26.53 -8.71
N PRO A 54 0.22 -27.87 -8.60
CA PRO A 54 1.10 -28.80 -9.32
C PRO A 54 0.59 -29.23 -10.71
N ILE A 55 1.53 -29.60 -11.60
CA ILE A 55 1.24 -30.13 -12.94
C ILE A 55 2.01 -31.44 -13.15
N LEU A 56 1.33 -32.49 -13.61
CA LEU A 56 1.95 -33.75 -13.98
C LEU A 56 2.17 -33.81 -15.50
N TYR A 57 3.38 -34.16 -15.90
CA TYR A 57 3.73 -34.49 -17.27
C TYR A 57 3.95 -35.99 -17.39
N ASP A 58 3.43 -36.56 -18.47
CA ASP A 58 3.67 -37.93 -18.86
C ASP A 58 4.28 -37.93 -20.27
N ASP A 59 5.50 -38.45 -20.39
CA ASP A 59 6.32 -38.41 -21.61
C ASP A 59 6.38 -37.00 -22.27
N GLY A 60 6.50 -35.96 -21.43
CA GLY A 60 6.64 -34.56 -21.85
C GLY A 60 5.33 -33.86 -22.24
N VAL A 61 4.18 -34.50 -22.05
CA VAL A 61 2.85 -33.89 -22.26
C VAL A 61 2.22 -33.55 -20.91
N ALA A 62 1.75 -32.32 -20.72
CA ALA A 62 0.99 -31.93 -19.52
C ALA A 62 -0.36 -32.66 -19.50
N THR A 63 -0.52 -33.65 -18.64
CA THR A 63 -1.69 -34.55 -18.62
C THR A 63 -2.72 -34.23 -17.54
N ALA A 64 -2.29 -33.74 -16.38
CA ALA A 64 -3.19 -33.41 -15.27
C ALA A 64 -2.66 -32.22 -14.44
N THR A 65 -3.58 -31.41 -13.91
CA THR A 65 -3.29 -30.19 -13.13
C THR A 65 -4.08 -30.16 -11.84
N GLY A 66 -3.42 -29.87 -10.71
CA GLY A 66 -4.05 -29.89 -9.38
C GLY A 66 -4.11 -31.28 -8.76
N PHE A 67 -4.27 -31.33 -7.44
CA PHE A 67 -4.15 -32.59 -6.68
C PHE A 67 -5.16 -33.67 -7.12
N GLU A 68 -6.44 -33.32 -7.26
CA GLU A 68 -7.51 -34.29 -7.54
C GLU A 68 -7.38 -34.93 -8.92
N ASP A 69 -7.11 -34.14 -9.96
CA ASP A 69 -6.95 -34.62 -11.32
C ASP A 69 -5.69 -35.48 -11.46
N ILE A 70 -4.60 -35.10 -10.79
CA ILE A 70 -3.36 -35.89 -10.77
C ILE A 70 -3.59 -37.24 -10.08
N VAL A 71 -4.28 -37.27 -8.94
CA VAL A 71 -4.65 -38.52 -8.26
C VAL A 71 -5.55 -39.38 -9.16
N ALA A 72 -6.54 -38.80 -9.83
CA ALA A 72 -7.44 -39.51 -10.73
C ALA A 72 -6.70 -40.10 -11.95
N TYR A 73 -5.72 -39.36 -12.49
CA TYR A 73 -4.86 -39.83 -13.58
C TYR A 73 -3.97 -41.00 -13.12
N LEU A 74 -3.23 -40.81 -12.03
CA LEU A 74 -2.26 -41.78 -11.52
C LEU A 74 -2.92 -43.11 -11.12
N ARG A 75 -4.13 -43.10 -10.57
CA ARG A 75 -4.86 -44.34 -10.25
C ARG A 75 -5.02 -45.31 -11.41
N ASN A 76 -5.10 -44.78 -12.63
CA ASN A 76 -5.29 -45.57 -13.84
C ASN A 76 -3.97 -45.79 -14.62
N HIS A 77 -2.84 -45.33 -14.10
CA HIS A 77 -1.55 -45.36 -14.76
C HIS A 77 -0.79 -46.68 -14.51
N LEU A 78 -0.07 -47.17 -15.53
CA LEU A 78 0.58 -48.50 -15.50
C LEU A 78 1.75 -48.59 -14.50
N GLU A 79 2.41 -47.47 -14.23
CA GLU A 79 3.59 -47.41 -13.35
C GLU A 79 3.23 -47.25 -11.85
N VAL A 80 1.94 -47.09 -11.54
CA VAL A 80 1.44 -46.95 -10.16
C VAL A 80 1.24 -48.31 -9.51
N THR A 81 1.86 -48.50 -8.35
CA THR A 81 1.92 -49.81 -7.68
C THR A 81 0.86 -50.05 -6.62
N GLU A 82 0.28 -48.98 -6.06
CA GLU A 82 -0.72 -49.05 -4.99
C GLU A 82 -1.72 -47.90 -5.15
N ASP A 83 -3.01 -48.20 -5.16
CA ASP A 83 -4.05 -47.18 -4.97
C ASP A 83 -4.33 -47.05 -3.47
N LEU A 84 -3.97 -45.89 -2.90
CA LEU A 84 -4.14 -45.59 -1.48
C LEU A 84 -5.61 -45.69 -1.03
N ASP A 85 -6.56 -45.51 -1.94
CA ASP A 85 -7.98 -45.49 -1.59
C ASP A 85 -8.70 -46.81 -1.88
N ALA A 86 -8.01 -47.83 -2.43
CA ALA A 86 -8.62 -49.10 -2.81
C ALA A 86 -9.27 -49.85 -1.63
N HIS A 87 -8.81 -49.58 -0.40
CA HIS A 87 -9.32 -50.20 0.82
C HIS A 87 -10.54 -49.46 1.41
N LEU A 88 -10.93 -48.31 0.85
CA LEU A 88 -12.03 -47.49 1.36
C LEU A 88 -13.38 -48.01 0.89
N THR A 89 -14.35 -48.05 1.81
CA THR A 89 -15.75 -48.34 1.49
C THR A 89 -16.38 -47.20 0.66
N HIS A 90 -17.47 -47.48 -0.06
CA HIS A 90 -18.17 -46.43 -0.82
C HIS A 90 -18.56 -45.21 0.03
N LYS A 91 -18.99 -45.44 1.29
CA LYS A 91 -19.28 -44.34 2.22
C LYS A 91 -18.03 -43.53 2.57
N GLN A 92 -16.91 -44.20 2.80
CA GLN A 92 -15.63 -43.51 3.04
C GLN A 92 -15.18 -42.74 1.80
N LEU A 93 -15.40 -43.25 0.59
CA LEU A 93 -15.08 -42.51 -0.65
C LEU A 93 -15.91 -41.23 -0.79
N THR A 94 -17.20 -41.27 -0.42
CA THR A 94 -18.04 -40.06 -0.42
C THR A 94 -17.60 -39.07 0.66
N ASP A 95 -17.31 -39.56 1.88
CA ASP A 95 -16.83 -38.73 2.98
C ASP A 95 -15.48 -38.09 2.60
N ARG A 96 -14.58 -38.85 1.99
CA ARG A 96 -13.28 -38.37 1.48
C ARG A 96 -13.46 -37.18 0.54
N THR A 97 -14.32 -37.29 -0.48
CA THR A 97 -14.56 -36.19 -1.42
C THR A 97 -15.15 -34.96 -0.73
N ALA A 98 -16.06 -35.14 0.23
CA ALA A 98 -16.58 -34.04 1.03
C ALA A 98 -15.49 -33.35 1.88
N PHE A 99 -14.60 -34.14 2.49
CA PHE A 99 -13.50 -33.61 3.30
C PHE A 99 -12.38 -32.97 2.47
N ILE A 100 -12.16 -33.40 1.23
CA ILE A 100 -11.26 -32.72 0.27
C ILE A 100 -11.78 -31.30 0.00
N ALA A 101 -13.04 -31.17 -0.41
CA ALA A 101 -13.66 -29.87 -0.66
C ALA A 101 -13.68 -28.99 0.61
N PHE A 102 -13.99 -29.57 1.76
CA PHE A 102 -13.93 -28.89 3.06
C PHE A 102 -12.52 -28.35 3.34
N LEU A 103 -11.47 -29.17 3.24
CA LEU A 103 -10.10 -28.74 3.45
C LEU A 103 -9.71 -27.59 2.52
N GLN A 104 -9.98 -27.71 1.22
CA GLN A 104 -9.67 -26.65 0.27
C GLN A 104 -10.43 -25.35 0.59
N SER A 105 -11.70 -25.42 1.00
CA SER A 105 -12.50 -24.24 1.31
C SER A 105 -12.15 -23.56 2.64
N THR A 106 -11.83 -24.35 3.69
CA THR A 106 -11.63 -23.85 5.06
C THR A 106 -10.17 -23.66 5.42
N ALA A 107 -9.26 -24.52 4.93
CA ALA A 107 -7.84 -24.42 5.23
C ALA A 107 -7.11 -23.41 4.34
N THR A 108 -7.53 -23.21 3.09
CA THR A 108 -6.89 -22.21 2.19
C THR A 108 -6.91 -20.79 2.79
N PRO A 109 -8.05 -20.26 3.30
CA PRO A 109 -8.07 -18.96 3.95
C PRO A 109 -7.16 -18.88 5.19
N LEU A 110 -7.02 -19.97 5.95
CA LEU A 110 -6.12 -20.00 7.11
C LEU A 110 -4.65 -19.96 6.71
N VAL A 111 -4.26 -20.67 5.63
CA VAL A 111 -2.92 -20.59 5.05
C VAL A 111 -2.65 -19.17 4.53
N ASP A 112 -3.63 -18.57 3.85
CA ASP A 112 -3.57 -17.19 3.36
C ASP A 112 -3.36 -16.19 4.51
N LEU A 113 -4.17 -16.29 5.57
CA LEU A 113 -4.05 -15.44 6.75
C LEU A 113 -2.68 -15.58 7.43
N LEU A 114 -2.20 -16.81 7.57
CA LEU A 114 -0.95 -17.12 8.26
C LEU A 114 0.29 -16.65 7.49
N LEU A 115 0.38 -16.97 6.20
CA LEU A 115 1.60 -16.79 5.41
C LEU A 115 1.61 -15.51 4.58
N TYR A 116 0.46 -14.97 4.18
CA TYR A 116 0.38 -13.89 3.20
C TYR A 116 -0.25 -12.60 3.74
N VAL A 117 -1.33 -12.69 4.52
CA VAL A 117 -2.04 -11.51 5.04
C VAL A 117 -1.36 -10.92 6.26
N SER A 118 -0.89 -11.76 7.20
CA SER A 118 -0.12 -11.27 8.35
C SER A 118 1.17 -10.60 7.87
N ALA A 119 1.27 -9.29 8.05
CA ALA A 119 2.38 -8.50 7.52
C ALA A 119 3.71 -8.92 8.15
N GLU A 120 3.71 -9.20 9.46
CA GLU A 120 4.88 -9.64 10.20
C GLU A 120 5.38 -11.02 9.70
N ASN A 121 4.45 -11.97 9.50
CA ASN A 121 4.78 -13.30 9.00
C ASN A 121 5.26 -13.25 7.54
N TYR A 122 4.59 -12.48 6.68
CA TYR A 122 4.97 -12.39 5.28
C TYR A 122 6.33 -11.73 5.10
N ASN A 123 6.57 -10.59 5.73
CA ASN A 123 7.81 -9.81 5.56
C ASN A 123 9.02 -10.55 6.12
N THR A 124 8.87 -11.27 7.23
CA THR A 124 9.98 -11.97 7.90
C THR A 124 10.24 -13.35 7.30
N THR A 125 9.18 -14.12 7.02
CA THR A 125 9.29 -15.56 6.75
C THR A 125 8.88 -15.93 5.32
N THR A 126 7.71 -15.49 4.84
CA THR A 126 7.19 -15.95 3.54
C THR A 126 7.92 -15.32 2.35
N SER A 127 8.19 -14.02 2.39
CA SER A 127 8.90 -13.32 1.30
C SER A 127 10.35 -13.81 1.15
N SER A 128 11.01 -14.12 2.25
CA SER A 128 12.37 -14.68 2.24
C SER A 128 12.38 -16.12 1.71
N ALA A 129 11.35 -16.93 2.03
CA ALA A 129 11.18 -18.26 1.45
C ALA A 129 11.00 -18.22 -0.07
N TYR A 130 10.21 -17.28 -0.61
CA TYR A 130 10.10 -17.09 -2.06
C TYR A 130 11.42 -16.69 -2.71
N THR A 131 12.21 -15.83 -2.04
CA THR A 131 13.54 -15.41 -2.52
C THR A 131 14.49 -16.59 -2.69
N ALA A 132 14.32 -17.64 -1.89
CA ALA A 132 15.14 -18.84 -1.95
C ALA A 132 14.79 -19.79 -3.12
N ILE A 133 13.56 -19.74 -3.64
CA ILE A 133 13.06 -20.66 -4.66
C ILE A 133 12.80 -20.01 -6.03
N LEU A 134 12.83 -18.68 -6.12
CA LEU A 134 12.55 -17.93 -7.34
C LEU A 134 13.80 -17.27 -7.93
N PRO A 135 13.87 -17.14 -9.27
CA PRO A 135 14.83 -16.24 -9.88
C PRO A 135 14.57 -14.79 -9.48
N TRP A 136 15.63 -13.98 -9.52
CA TRP A 136 15.62 -12.62 -8.97
C TRP A 136 14.52 -11.72 -9.56
N PHE A 137 14.17 -11.91 -10.83
CA PHE A 137 13.14 -11.11 -11.50
C PHE A 137 11.73 -11.49 -11.05
N ALA A 138 11.45 -12.79 -10.84
CA ALA A 138 10.14 -13.28 -10.45
C ALA A 138 9.77 -12.90 -9.00
N ASN A 139 10.76 -12.54 -8.18
CA ASN A 139 10.53 -12.04 -6.82
C ASN A 139 9.73 -10.73 -6.77
N TYR A 140 9.72 -9.95 -7.85
CA TYR A 140 8.97 -8.69 -7.93
C TYR A 140 7.53 -8.87 -8.42
N THR A 141 7.17 -10.04 -8.96
CA THR A 141 5.85 -10.28 -9.55
C THR A 141 5.10 -11.39 -8.84
N VAL A 142 5.73 -12.55 -8.62
CA VAL A 142 5.06 -13.74 -8.08
C VAL A 142 4.63 -13.58 -6.62
N PRO A 143 5.51 -13.26 -5.64
CA PRO A 143 5.08 -13.11 -4.25
C PRO A 143 4.05 -11.99 -4.03
N PRO A 144 4.21 -10.78 -4.62
CA PRO A 144 3.19 -9.73 -4.54
C PRO A 144 1.82 -10.16 -5.10
N LYS A 145 1.79 -10.75 -6.31
CA LYS A 145 0.53 -11.25 -6.93
C LYS A 145 -0.17 -12.26 -6.02
N ARG A 146 0.58 -13.19 -5.43
CA ARG A 146 0.03 -14.20 -4.52
C ARG A 146 -0.47 -13.59 -3.21
N ARG A 147 0.25 -12.60 -2.66
CA ARG A 147 -0.20 -11.86 -1.47
C ARG A 147 -1.49 -11.11 -1.74
N ASP A 148 -1.63 -10.49 -2.92
CA ASP A 148 -2.84 -9.77 -3.29
C ASP A 148 -4.04 -10.71 -3.50
N LEU A 149 -3.83 -11.89 -4.10
CA LEU A 149 -4.86 -12.92 -4.19
C LEU A 149 -5.31 -13.42 -2.81
N ALA A 150 -4.37 -13.67 -1.89
CA ALA A 150 -4.68 -14.09 -0.52
C ALA A 150 -5.48 -13.02 0.24
N ARG A 151 -5.10 -11.74 0.09
CA ARG A 151 -5.86 -10.60 0.64
C ARG A 151 -7.28 -10.54 0.06
N ALA A 152 -7.42 -10.68 -1.25
CA ALA A 152 -8.72 -10.67 -1.91
C ALA A 152 -9.63 -11.80 -1.40
N ARG A 153 -9.10 -13.03 -1.25
CA ARG A 153 -9.84 -14.18 -0.74
C ARG A 153 -10.30 -14.00 0.71
N THR A 154 -9.50 -13.34 1.54
CA THR A 154 -9.76 -13.21 3.00
C THR A 154 -10.38 -11.86 3.41
N ALA A 155 -10.58 -10.94 2.47
CA ALA A 155 -11.07 -9.58 2.74
C ALA A 155 -12.40 -9.55 3.52
N HIS A 156 -13.31 -10.48 3.22
CA HIS A 156 -14.63 -10.58 3.85
C HIS A 156 -14.58 -11.01 5.33
N MET A 157 -13.44 -11.52 5.82
CA MET A 157 -13.30 -12.00 7.20
C MET A 157 -13.08 -10.87 8.23
N GLY A 158 -12.83 -9.64 7.77
CA GLY A 158 -12.69 -8.47 8.64
C GLY A 158 -11.50 -8.56 9.60
N LEU A 159 -10.38 -9.11 9.12
CA LEU A 159 -9.11 -9.32 9.83
C LEU A 159 -7.98 -8.40 9.31
N SER A 160 -8.33 -7.20 8.82
CA SER A 160 -7.39 -6.24 8.25
C SER A 160 -6.29 -5.78 9.22
N SER A 161 -6.50 -5.92 10.54
CA SER A 161 -5.49 -5.61 11.56
C SER A 161 -4.26 -6.53 11.52
N LEU A 162 -4.37 -7.74 10.94
CA LEU A 162 -3.20 -8.62 10.75
C LEU A 162 -2.21 -8.07 9.71
N ASP A 163 -2.67 -7.22 8.79
CA ASP A 163 -1.85 -6.66 7.72
C ASP A 163 -1.10 -5.37 8.13
N VAL A 164 -1.12 -5.02 9.43
CA VAL A 164 -0.40 -3.88 9.99
C VAL A 164 1.00 -4.32 10.43
N ASP A 165 2.04 -3.82 9.78
CA ASP A 165 3.44 -4.13 10.11
C ASP A 165 3.89 -3.33 11.36
N THR A 166 3.95 -4.00 12.51
CA THR A 166 4.42 -3.43 13.78
C THR A 166 5.96 -3.47 13.93
N THR A 167 6.68 -4.15 13.02
CA THR A 167 8.15 -4.31 13.07
C THR A 167 8.90 -3.21 12.31
N ALA A 168 8.20 -2.46 11.44
CA ALA A 168 8.74 -1.32 10.72
C ALA A 168 9.25 -0.17 11.64
N GLU A 169 8.87 -0.17 12.92
CA GLU A 169 9.34 0.79 13.92
C GLU A 169 10.74 0.47 14.48
N GLU A 170 11.20 -0.80 14.47
CA GLU A 170 12.51 -1.20 15.03
C GLU A 170 13.67 -1.21 14.00
N ALA A 171 13.37 -1.13 12.69
CA ALA A 171 14.37 -1.25 11.62
C ALA A 171 15.12 0.06 11.27
N PHE A 172 14.80 1.19 11.91
CA PHE A 172 15.42 2.49 11.62
C PHE A 172 16.74 2.71 12.38
N ALA A 173 17.80 2.00 11.97
CA ALA A 173 19.19 2.41 12.21
C ALA A 173 19.79 2.97 10.91
N PRO A 174 20.59 4.06 10.93
CA PRO A 174 21.12 4.68 9.71
C PRO A 174 22.11 3.71 9.02
N GLY A 175 21.82 3.29 7.78
CA GLY A 175 22.77 2.54 6.95
C GLY A 175 22.26 1.25 6.29
N ARG A 176 20.99 0.86 6.48
CA ARG A 176 20.37 -0.24 5.72
C ARG A 176 19.18 0.27 4.93
N GLY A 177 19.16 0.05 3.61
CA GLY A 177 18.04 0.47 2.78
C GLY A 177 18.39 0.63 1.31
N THR A 178 18.83 -0.45 0.67
CA THR A 178 18.60 -0.64 -0.77
C THR A 178 17.98 -2.02 -0.94
N ALA A 179 17.05 -2.19 -1.90
CA ALA A 179 16.43 -3.49 -2.19
C ALA A 179 17.47 -4.59 -2.47
N SER A 180 18.67 -4.20 -2.95
CA SER A 180 19.83 -5.09 -3.12
C SER A 180 20.36 -5.64 -1.79
N SER A 181 20.39 -4.82 -0.73
CA SER A 181 20.91 -5.21 0.59
C SER A 181 19.98 -6.17 1.33
N GLU A 182 18.67 -6.02 1.18
CA GLU A 182 17.67 -6.95 1.75
C GLU A 182 17.65 -8.28 0.99
N TYR A 183 17.76 -8.22 -0.34
CA TYR A 183 17.90 -9.38 -1.21
C TYR A 183 19.18 -10.20 -0.92
N GLU A 184 20.33 -9.55 -0.72
CA GLU A 184 21.57 -10.22 -0.31
C GLU A 184 21.49 -10.83 1.09
N ALA A 185 20.81 -10.15 2.02
CA ALA A 185 20.57 -10.67 3.36
C ALA A 185 19.66 -11.90 3.37
N ALA A 186 18.61 -11.91 2.53
CA ALA A 186 17.70 -13.05 2.36
C ALA A 186 18.42 -14.26 1.72
N LYS A 187 19.26 -14.04 0.71
CA LYS A 187 20.11 -15.10 0.12
C LYS A 187 21.04 -15.73 1.15
N LYS A 188 21.65 -14.91 2.00
CA LYS A 188 22.52 -15.38 3.08
C LYS A 188 21.76 -16.14 4.16
N ALA A 189 20.55 -15.72 4.51
CA ALA A 189 19.67 -16.44 5.45
C ALA A 189 19.19 -17.78 4.89
N ALA A 190 19.04 -17.89 3.57
CA ALA A 190 18.69 -19.12 2.85
C ALA A 190 19.90 -20.03 2.52
N GLY A 191 21.11 -19.71 2.99
CA GLY A 191 22.29 -20.55 2.80
C GLY A 191 22.93 -20.50 1.40
N ILE A 192 22.60 -19.50 0.58
CA ILE A 192 23.09 -19.35 -0.80
C ILE A 192 24.40 -18.52 -0.81
N PRO A 193 25.47 -18.92 -1.54
CA PRO A 193 26.73 -18.15 -1.59
C PRO A 193 26.55 -16.75 -2.19
N THR A 194 27.20 -15.75 -1.60
CA THR A 194 27.21 -14.35 -2.07
C THR A 194 28.65 -13.87 -2.24
N ASP A 195 29.00 -13.30 -3.40
CA ASP A 195 30.31 -12.69 -3.65
C ASP A 195 30.38 -11.28 -3.04
N GLY A 196 30.86 -11.18 -1.79
CA GLY A 196 31.17 -9.90 -1.15
C GLY A 196 31.29 -9.92 0.38
N GLN A 197 32.40 -9.40 0.92
CA GLN A 197 32.63 -9.02 2.33
C GLN A 197 32.85 -7.49 2.38
N PRO A 198 32.57 -6.75 3.49
CA PRO A 198 32.79 -7.18 4.87
C PRO A 198 31.78 -6.79 5.99
N ASN A 199 31.94 -7.51 7.12
CA ASN A 199 31.63 -7.27 8.54
C ASN A 199 31.01 -5.95 9.06
N THR A 200 29.98 -6.08 9.93
CA THR A 200 29.86 -5.29 11.18
C THR A 200 29.23 -6.12 12.31
N LEU A 201 29.79 -5.97 13.51
CA LEU A 201 29.55 -6.67 14.77
C LEU A 201 28.08 -6.64 15.26
N ARG A 202 27.57 -7.77 15.74
CA ARG A 202 26.30 -7.89 16.48
C ARG A 202 26.54 -7.51 17.95
N ILE A 203 25.98 -6.38 18.37
CA ILE A 203 25.81 -6.03 19.79
C ILE A 203 24.31 -6.06 20.07
N GLY A 204 23.88 -7.06 20.85
CA GLY A 204 22.52 -7.17 21.34
C GLY A 204 22.25 -6.16 22.45
N ARG A 205 21.11 -5.47 22.39
CA ARG A 205 20.59 -4.70 23.52
C ARG A 205 19.07 -4.57 23.46
N GLY A 206 18.41 -5.34 24.33
CA GLY A 206 17.17 -5.00 25.05
C GLY A 206 15.88 -4.76 24.27
N LYS A 207 14.92 -5.69 24.42
CA LYS A 207 13.49 -5.45 24.24
C LYS A 207 13.07 -4.20 25.02
N GLY A 208 12.63 -3.17 24.30
CA GLY A 208 12.05 -1.95 24.85
C GLY A 208 10.58 -2.18 25.19
N ILE A 209 10.20 -1.76 26.39
CA ILE A 209 8.86 -1.88 26.97
C ILE A 209 7.97 -0.83 26.28
N GLY A 210 7.36 -1.17 25.15
CA GLY A 210 6.46 -0.28 24.40
C GLY A 210 5.33 -1.00 23.64
N GLY A 211 5.31 -2.33 23.64
CA GLY A 211 4.23 -3.13 23.06
C GLY A 211 3.16 -3.44 24.09
N LEU A 212 2.33 -2.45 24.48
CA LEU A 212 1.21 -2.73 25.37
C LEU A 212 0.07 -1.69 25.27
N LEU A 213 -0.57 -1.56 24.10
CA LEU A 213 -1.95 -1.05 23.99
C LEU A 213 -2.68 -1.82 22.88
N GLY A 214 -3.05 -3.06 23.21
CA GLY A 214 -3.78 -4.00 22.37
C GLY A 214 -5.30 -3.88 22.54
N ALA A 215 -5.96 -3.11 21.69
CA ALA A 215 -7.39 -3.27 21.45
C ALA A 215 -7.68 -4.04 20.12
N PRO A 216 -7.01 -3.75 18.97
CA PRO A 216 -7.36 -4.42 17.71
C PRO A 216 -6.72 -5.82 17.52
N VAL A 217 -5.67 -6.15 18.27
CA VAL A 217 -4.96 -7.45 18.16
C VAL A 217 -5.72 -8.58 18.87
N TYR A 218 -6.37 -8.30 20.01
CA TYR A 218 -7.14 -9.32 20.75
C TYR A 218 -8.45 -9.70 20.03
N ALA A 219 -9.13 -8.71 19.41
CA ALA A 219 -10.33 -8.97 18.62
C ALA A 219 -10.04 -9.83 17.38
N ALA A 220 -8.89 -9.59 16.71
CA ALA A 220 -8.42 -10.44 15.63
C ALA A 220 -8.07 -11.85 16.13
N ARG A 221 -7.46 -11.96 17.32
CA ARG A 221 -7.08 -13.26 17.88
C ARG A 221 -8.29 -14.14 18.18
N PHE A 222 -9.37 -13.60 18.76
CA PHE A 222 -10.59 -14.37 19.01
C PHE A 222 -11.21 -14.91 17.71
N LYS A 223 -11.29 -14.07 16.67
CA LYS A 223 -11.77 -14.49 15.34
C LYS A 223 -10.87 -15.54 14.70
N LEU A 224 -9.55 -15.38 14.81
CA LEU A 224 -8.58 -16.37 14.32
C LEU A 224 -8.70 -17.70 15.06
N ASP A 225 -8.92 -17.67 16.38
CA ASP A 225 -9.13 -18.89 17.16
C ASP A 225 -10.43 -19.58 16.72
N ALA A 226 -11.52 -18.85 16.49
CA ALA A 226 -12.78 -19.39 15.96
C ALA A 226 -12.62 -20.03 14.56
N LEU A 227 -11.95 -19.35 13.62
CA LEU A 227 -11.66 -19.91 12.29
C LEU A 227 -10.73 -21.13 12.37
N SER A 228 -9.78 -21.12 13.31
CA SER A 228 -8.90 -22.27 13.55
C SER A 228 -9.70 -23.47 14.05
N ASP A 229 -10.64 -23.25 14.96
CA ASP A 229 -11.52 -24.28 15.50
C ASP A 229 -12.46 -24.84 14.41
N GLU A 230 -12.99 -23.98 13.52
CA GLU A 230 -13.83 -24.40 12.40
C GLU A 230 -13.14 -25.42 11.47
N LEU A 231 -11.83 -25.30 11.26
CA LEU A 231 -11.05 -26.31 10.54
C LEU A 231 -10.68 -27.51 11.43
N LEU A 232 -10.14 -27.24 12.62
CA LEU A 232 -9.43 -28.25 13.42
C LEU A 232 -10.37 -29.18 14.19
N GLU A 233 -11.56 -28.71 14.60
CA GLU A 233 -12.54 -29.57 15.31
C GLU A 233 -13.07 -30.70 14.41
N PRO A 234 -13.58 -30.45 13.19
CA PRO A 234 -14.01 -31.52 12.29
C PRO A 234 -12.88 -32.49 11.92
N MET A 235 -11.66 -31.99 11.76
CA MET A 235 -10.48 -32.82 11.48
C MET A 235 -10.08 -33.69 12.67
N ALA A 236 -10.17 -33.16 13.89
CA ALA A 236 -9.92 -33.91 15.11
C ALA A 236 -10.98 -35.00 15.33
N ASP A 237 -12.25 -34.69 15.05
CA ASP A 237 -13.38 -35.62 15.14
C ASP A 237 -13.27 -36.74 14.11
N LEU A 238 -12.89 -36.41 12.88
CA LEU A 238 -12.64 -37.37 11.81
C LEU A 238 -11.49 -38.32 12.18
N LEU A 239 -10.35 -37.76 12.64
CA LEU A 239 -9.21 -38.53 13.14
C LEU A 239 -9.61 -39.43 14.33
N GLY A 240 -10.48 -38.94 15.21
CA GLY A 240 -11.06 -39.70 16.29
C GLY A 240 -10.01 -40.39 17.15
N LYS A 241 -10.09 -41.72 17.30
CA LYS A 241 -9.08 -42.55 17.97
C LYS A 241 -8.06 -43.19 17.03
N SER A 242 -8.26 -43.04 15.74
CA SER A 242 -7.46 -43.72 14.71
C SER A 242 -6.12 -43.02 14.46
N ASN A 243 -5.28 -43.72 13.70
CA ASN A 243 -3.99 -43.20 13.29
C ASN A 243 -4.06 -42.30 12.05
N TYR A 244 -5.10 -42.48 11.22
CA TYR A 244 -5.33 -41.75 9.97
C TYR A 244 -6.81 -41.33 9.86
N LEU A 245 -7.13 -40.35 9.01
CA LEU A 245 -8.44 -39.67 8.99
C LEU A 245 -9.62 -40.59 8.64
N MET A 246 -9.44 -41.51 7.69
CA MET A 246 -10.52 -42.41 7.26
C MET A 246 -10.73 -43.61 8.20
N LYS A 247 -10.17 -43.55 9.41
CA LYS A 247 -10.16 -44.63 10.42
C LYS A 247 -9.59 -45.95 9.92
N ALA A 248 -8.80 -45.89 8.86
CA ALA A 248 -8.05 -47.01 8.32
C ALA A 248 -6.73 -47.20 9.06
N ASP A 249 -6.10 -48.37 8.86
CA ASP A 249 -4.74 -48.67 9.33
C ASP A 249 -3.66 -48.22 8.32
N ARG A 250 -4.06 -47.50 7.26
CA ARG A 250 -3.18 -47.03 6.18
C ARG A 250 -3.50 -45.58 5.80
N ILE A 251 -2.50 -44.92 5.21
CA ILE A 251 -2.60 -43.58 4.63
C ILE A 251 -3.54 -43.63 3.42
N SER A 252 -4.48 -42.70 3.35
CA SER A 252 -5.35 -42.46 2.19
C SER A 252 -4.94 -41.22 1.40
N SER A 253 -5.52 -40.99 0.22
CA SER A 253 -5.30 -39.76 -0.54
C SER A 253 -5.74 -38.50 0.24
N LEU A 254 -6.78 -38.59 1.08
CA LEU A 254 -7.20 -37.49 1.96
C LEU A 254 -6.11 -37.16 2.98
N ASP A 255 -5.39 -38.16 3.51
CA ASP A 255 -4.30 -37.91 4.45
C ASP A 255 -3.13 -37.15 3.79
N CYS A 256 -2.86 -37.41 2.51
CA CYS A 256 -1.87 -36.63 1.74
C CYS A 256 -2.29 -35.16 1.60
N LEU A 257 -3.55 -34.89 1.27
CA LEU A 257 -4.07 -33.52 1.13
C LEU A 257 -4.12 -32.79 2.48
N ALA A 258 -4.65 -33.46 3.51
CA ALA A 258 -4.69 -32.91 4.87
C ALA A 258 -3.29 -32.58 5.38
N PHE A 259 -2.30 -33.45 5.11
CA PHE A 259 -0.91 -33.17 5.43
C PHE A 259 -0.42 -31.90 4.73
N GLY A 260 -0.65 -31.73 3.43
CA GLY A 260 -0.22 -30.54 2.69
C GLY A 260 -0.69 -29.22 3.32
N TYR A 261 -1.98 -29.12 3.63
CA TYR A 261 -2.54 -27.94 4.29
C TYR A 261 -2.07 -27.78 5.74
N LEU A 262 -2.26 -28.80 6.58
CA LEU A 262 -1.97 -28.70 8.01
C LEU A 262 -0.46 -28.58 8.30
N ALA A 263 0.41 -29.13 7.44
CA ALA A 263 1.85 -28.96 7.55
C ALA A 263 2.26 -27.48 7.39
N LEU A 264 1.67 -26.75 6.43
CA LEU A 264 1.91 -25.32 6.27
C LEU A 264 1.34 -24.47 7.42
N LEU A 265 0.34 -24.97 8.15
CA LEU A 265 -0.16 -24.28 9.35
C LEU A 265 0.69 -24.56 10.60
N PHE A 266 1.52 -25.62 10.59
CA PHE A 266 2.21 -26.12 11.78
C PHE A 266 3.74 -25.94 11.75
N TYR A 267 4.39 -26.22 10.62
CA TYR A 267 5.85 -26.26 10.52
C TYR A 267 6.52 -24.90 10.29
N PRO A 268 5.95 -23.92 9.55
CA PRO A 268 6.60 -22.64 9.33
C PRO A 268 7.01 -21.94 10.63
N ALA A 269 8.27 -21.48 10.65
CA ALA A 269 8.82 -20.69 11.74
C ALA A 269 8.44 -19.22 11.55
N VAL A 270 7.17 -18.90 11.79
CA VAL A 270 6.61 -17.56 11.68
C VAL A 270 6.61 -16.83 13.04
N PRO A 271 6.80 -15.49 13.07
CA PRO A 271 6.73 -14.71 14.31
C PRO A 271 5.40 -14.85 15.06
N GLN A 272 4.29 -14.75 14.35
CA GLN A 272 2.95 -14.93 14.89
C GLN A 272 2.48 -16.37 14.59
N ALA A 273 2.78 -17.30 15.50
CA ALA A 273 2.56 -18.74 15.29
C ALA A 273 1.23 -19.26 15.88
N TRP A 274 0.13 -18.50 15.73
CA TRP A 274 -1.13 -18.81 16.43
C TRP A 274 -1.70 -20.19 16.11
N LEU A 275 -1.72 -20.60 14.84
CA LEU A 275 -2.23 -21.91 14.44
C LEU A 275 -1.38 -23.06 14.98
N LYS A 276 -0.05 -22.91 14.98
CA LYS A 276 0.85 -23.87 15.61
C LYS A 276 0.59 -24.01 17.11
N GLU A 277 0.43 -22.89 17.80
CA GLU A 277 0.10 -22.87 19.24
C GLU A 277 -1.25 -23.55 19.51
N THR A 278 -2.28 -23.26 18.71
CA THR A 278 -3.62 -23.86 18.83
C THR A 278 -3.57 -25.37 18.58
N ILE A 279 -2.88 -25.83 17.53
CA ILE A 279 -2.68 -27.26 17.26
C ILE A 279 -1.94 -27.95 18.42
N GLN A 280 -0.90 -27.32 18.98
CA GLN A 280 -0.14 -27.91 20.08
C GLN A 280 -0.91 -27.96 21.40
N ARG A 281 -1.67 -26.90 21.72
CA ARG A 281 -2.37 -26.77 23.00
C ARG A 281 -3.73 -27.45 23.01
N LYS A 282 -4.54 -27.22 21.97
CA LYS A 282 -5.95 -27.64 21.91
C LYS A 282 -6.13 -28.97 21.14
N PHE A 283 -5.30 -29.23 20.12
CA PHE A 283 -5.42 -30.41 19.25
C PHE A 283 -4.13 -31.27 19.17
N PRO A 284 -3.55 -31.74 20.30
CA PRO A 284 -2.26 -32.42 20.32
C PRO A 284 -2.22 -33.72 19.49
N ARG A 285 -3.37 -34.34 19.24
CA ARG A 285 -3.48 -35.51 18.37
C ARG A 285 -3.24 -35.21 16.90
N ILE A 286 -3.70 -34.06 16.42
CA ILE A 286 -3.39 -33.58 15.08
C ILE A 286 -1.87 -33.33 14.97
N ALA A 287 -1.26 -32.75 16.01
CA ALA A 287 0.20 -32.57 16.03
C ALA A 287 0.96 -33.91 15.94
N SER A 288 0.50 -34.95 16.63
CA SER A 288 1.10 -36.30 16.53
C SER A 288 0.86 -36.95 15.18
N TYR A 289 -0.33 -36.77 14.60
CA TYR A 289 -0.68 -37.21 13.25
C TYR A 289 0.25 -36.60 12.19
N LEU A 290 0.49 -35.28 12.24
CA LEU A 290 1.41 -34.60 11.32
C LEU A 290 2.85 -35.12 11.42
N ARG A 291 3.35 -35.29 12.66
CA ARG A 291 4.70 -35.85 12.86
C ARG A 291 4.82 -37.26 12.30
N ARG A 292 3.81 -38.10 12.52
CA ARG A 292 3.77 -39.46 11.98
C ARG A 292 3.78 -39.47 10.45
N LEU A 293 2.93 -38.67 9.81
CA LEU A 293 2.91 -38.59 8.34
C LEU A 293 4.22 -38.06 7.78
N ARG A 294 4.84 -37.07 8.43
CA ARG A 294 6.17 -36.58 8.03
C ARG A 294 7.25 -37.65 8.14
N GLU A 295 7.20 -38.48 9.19
CA GLU A 295 8.10 -39.62 9.38
C GLU A 295 7.86 -40.72 8.34
N GLU A 296 6.61 -41.12 8.11
CA GLU A 296 6.30 -42.22 7.19
C GLU A 296 6.47 -41.86 5.71
N ILE A 297 6.17 -40.62 5.31
CA ILE A 297 6.21 -40.19 3.91
C ILE A 297 7.60 -39.65 3.55
N PHE A 298 8.21 -38.84 4.44
CA PHE A 298 9.45 -38.10 4.16
C PHE A 298 10.63 -38.51 5.04
N LEU A 299 10.48 -39.54 5.90
CA LEU A 299 11.55 -40.02 6.80
C LEU A 299 12.12 -38.92 7.71
N ASN A 300 11.29 -37.92 8.06
CA ASN A 300 11.69 -36.71 8.80
C ASN A 300 12.80 -35.88 8.14
N GLU A 301 13.05 -36.08 6.84
CA GLU A 301 14.00 -35.27 6.10
C GLU A 301 13.46 -33.85 5.88
N GLU A 302 14.34 -32.86 5.94
CA GLU A 302 14.00 -31.47 5.66
C GLU A 302 14.44 -31.12 4.25
N SER A 303 13.51 -30.63 3.42
CA SER A 303 13.86 -30.17 2.08
C SER A 303 14.49 -28.77 2.14
N ASN A 304 15.78 -28.66 1.81
CA ASN A 304 16.51 -27.41 1.83
C ASN A 304 16.44 -26.69 0.47
N PRO A 305 15.97 -25.43 0.41
CA PRO A 305 15.95 -24.63 -0.82
C PRO A 305 17.31 -24.51 -1.52
N SER A 306 18.42 -24.41 -0.78
CA SER A 306 19.75 -24.22 -1.40
C SER A 306 20.19 -25.44 -2.22
N ASP A 307 19.85 -26.64 -1.75
CA ASP A 307 20.20 -27.89 -2.43
C ASP A 307 19.35 -28.06 -3.70
N VAL A 308 18.03 -27.82 -3.61
CA VAL A 308 17.13 -27.89 -4.78
C VAL A 308 17.43 -26.81 -5.80
N TRP A 309 17.80 -25.59 -5.38
CA TRP A 309 18.24 -24.52 -6.27
C TRP A 309 19.52 -24.91 -7.05
N SER A 310 20.47 -25.55 -6.36
CA SER A 310 21.72 -26.02 -6.98
C SER A 310 21.49 -27.11 -8.02
N ILE A 311 20.53 -28.01 -7.77
CA ILE A 311 20.10 -29.04 -8.73
C ILE A 311 19.36 -28.39 -9.91
N SER A 312 18.42 -27.49 -9.62
CA SER A 312 17.60 -26.80 -10.63
C SER A 312 18.41 -25.95 -11.60
N SER A 313 19.51 -25.36 -11.12
CA SER A 313 20.45 -24.56 -11.92
C SER A 313 21.52 -25.39 -12.64
N GLY A 314 21.53 -26.72 -12.49
CA GLY A 314 22.52 -27.62 -13.09
C GLY A 314 23.92 -27.53 -12.47
N SER A 315 24.05 -26.93 -11.28
CA SER A 315 25.33 -26.78 -10.56
C SER A 315 25.73 -28.01 -9.75
N ARG A 316 24.81 -28.96 -9.52
CA ARG A 316 25.04 -30.24 -8.84
C ARG A 316 24.25 -31.35 -9.54
N ASP A 317 24.83 -32.55 -9.63
CA ASP A 317 24.16 -33.72 -10.19
C ASP A 317 23.02 -34.21 -9.27
N ALA A 318 21.89 -34.58 -9.87
CA ALA A 318 20.75 -35.16 -9.18
C ALA A 318 21.16 -36.53 -8.57
N GLY A 319 21.30 -36.59 -7.25
CA GLY A 319 21.60 -37.85 -6.54
C GLY A 319 22.41 -37.74 -5.25
N MET A 320 22.97 -36.58 -4.90
CA MET A 320 23.72 -36.42 -3.64
C MET A 320 22.93 -35.66 -2.57
N GLY A 321 22.18 -36.40 -1.75
CA GLY A 321 21.77 -35.95 -0.42
C GLY A 321 20.29 -35.64 -0.17
N THR A 322 19.39 -35.87 -1.14
CA THR A 322 17.93 -35.66 -0.95
C THR A 322 17.13 -36.94 -1.19
N SER A 323 16.14 -37.28 -0.35
CA SER A 323 15.27 -38.45 -0.53
C SER A 323 14.27 -38.35 -1.68
N LEU A 324 13.94 -37.13 -2.10
CA LEU A 324 13.03 -36.85 -3.21
C LEU A 324 13.80 -36.78 -4.55
N PRO A 325 13.18 -37.23 -5.67
CA PRO A 325 13.85 -37.34 -6.98
C PRO A 325 13.91 -35.99 -7.72
N TRP A 326 14.54 -34.98 -7.11
CA TRP A 326 14.70 -33.65 -7.70
C TRP A 326 15.56 -33.70 -8.97
N GLN A 327 15.11 -33.03 -10.03
CA GLN A 327 15.83 -32.93 -11.30
C GLN A 327 15.95 -31.48 -11.77
N ALA A 328 17.01 -31.21 -12.55
CA ALA A 328 17.22 -29.92 -13.20
C ALA A 328 16.11 -29.63 -14.22
N ARG A 329 15.70 -28.35 -14.33
CA ARG A 329 14.78 -27.93 -15.38
C ARG A 329 15.46 -28.07 -16.74
N ALA A 330 14.89 -28.83 -17.68
CA ALA A 330 15.36 -28.85 -19.06
C ALA A 330 15.22 -27.44 -19.65
N SER A 331 16.33 -26.72 -19.85
CA SER A 331 16.31 -25.36 -20.38
C SER A 331 16.36 -25.39 -21.90
N SER A 332 15.29 -24.91 -22.56
CA SER A 332 15.47 -24.30 -23.88
C SER A 332 16.10 -22.92 -23.63
N VAL A 333 17.34 -22.75 -24.10
CA VAL A 333 18.19 -21.56 -23.87
C VAL A 333 17.59 -20.26 -24.46
N ALA A 334 16.43 -20.34 -25.12
CA ALA A 334 15.71 -19.19 -25.67
C ALA A 334 14.67 -18.55 -24.72
N SER A 335 14.33 -19.18 -23.60
CA SER A 335 13.17 -18.77 -22.77
C SER A 335 13.47 -17.67 -21.75
N SER A 336 14.62 -17.68 -21.07
CA SER A 336 14.89 -16.79 -19.93
C SER A 336 15.05 -15.30 -20.29
N THR A 337 15.38 -14.96 -21.54
CA THR A 337 15.45 -13.56 -22.03
C THR A 337 14.13 -13.07 -22.62
N TRP A 338 13.28 -13.98 -23.13
CA TRP A 338 11.97 -13.65 -23.69
C TRP A 338 10.90 -13.46 -22.60
N PHE A 339 10.97 -14.17 -21.47
CA PHE A 339 9.99 -14.06 -20.39
C PHE A 339 10.07 -12.76 -19.59
N GLY A 340 11.29 -12.25 -19.33
CA GLY A 340 11.46 -10.93 -18.72
C GLY A 340 10.90 -9.79 -19.58
N VAL A 341 10.96 -9.93 -20.91
CA VAL A 341 10.40 -8.95 -21.85
C VAL A 341 8.87 -9.10 -21.98
N ARG A 342 8.33 -10.33 -21.97
CA ARG A 342 6.88 -10.59 -22.07
C ARG A 342 6.09 -10.22 -20.81
N GLU A 343 6.61 -10.44 -19.60
CA GLU A 343 5.95 -9.95 -18.36
C GLU A 343 6.03 -8.42 -18.21
N ILE A 344 7.14 -7.81 -18.66
CA ILE A 344 7.29 -6.34 -18.66
C ILE A 344 6.39 -5.69 -19.74
N LEU A 345 6.22 -6.32 -20.90
CA LEU A 345 5.32 -5.84 -21.96
C LEU A 345 3.84 -6.13 -21.68
N GLY A 346 3.51 -7.23 -21.00
CA GLY A 346 2.15 -7.55 -20.55
C GLY A 346 1.61 -6.56 -19.51
N ASN A 347 2.50 -5.86 -18.81
CA ASN A 347 2.18 -4.82 -17.83
C ASN A 347 2.32 -3.38 -18.39
N MET A 348 2.48 -3.20 -19.70
CA MET A 348 2.35 -1.89 -20.34
C MET A 348 0.86 -1.56 -20.59
N PRO A 349 0.37 -0.38 -20.16
CA PRO A 349 -0.99 0.04 -20.44
C PRO A 349 -1.14 0.38 -21.93
N ALA A 350 -1.52 -0.63 -22.73
CA ALA A 350 -2.10 -0.57 -24.08
C ALA A 350 -2.14 -1.95 -24.78
N ILE A 351 -1.35 -2.94 -24.33
CA ILE A 351 -1.20 -4.23 -25.06
C ILE A 351 -1.91 -5.41 -24.36
N SER A 352 -2.30 -5.29 -23.09
CA SER A 352 -3.09 -6.32 -22.40
C SER A 352 -4.56 -6.43 -22.86
N ALA A 353 -5.05 -5.48 -23.67
CA ALA A 353 -6.40 -5.51 -24.23
C ALA A 353 -6.59 -6.54 -25.38
N PHE A 354 -5.51 -7.16 -25.87
CA PHE A 354 -5.56 -8.02 -27.06
C PHE A 354 -5.11 -9.49 -26.85
N SER A 355 -4.85 -9.93 -25.61
CA SER A 355 -4.30 -11.29 -25.36
C SER A 355 -5.00 -12.09 -24.25
N GLN A 356 -6.27 -11.83 -23.97
CA GLN A 356 -7.09 -12.77 -23.17
C GLN A 356 -8.28 -13.22 -24.02
N GLY A 357 -8.08 -14.31 -24.75
CA GLY A 357 -9.16 -15.03 -25.41
C GLY A 357 -9.76 -16.04 -24.46
N THR A 358 -10.81 -15.64 -23.72
CA THR A 358 -11.68 -16.58 -23.03
C THR A 358 -12.98 -16.66 -23.82
N THR A 359 -13.20 -17.79 -24.49
CA THR A 359 -14.49 -18.12 -25.08
C THR A 359 -15.49 -18.36 -23.96
N VAL A 360 -16.27 -17.34 -23.60
CA VAL A 360 -17.44 -17.50 -22.73
C VAL A 360 -18.65 -17.70 -23.63
N VAL A 361 -19.34 -18.82 -23.44
CA VAL A 361 -20.66 -19.05 -24.02
C VAL A 361 -21.62 -18.07 -23.36
N ASP A 362 -22.15 -17.14 -24.15
CA ASP A 362 -23.16 -16.16 -23.72
C ASP A 362 -24.42 -16.88 -23.22
N LEU A 363 -24.66 -16.79 -21.92
CA LEU A 363 -25.99 -16.83 -21.34
C LEU A 363 -26.31 -15.39 -20.92
N GLU A 364 -27.37 -14.83 -21.51
CA GLU A 364 -27.74 -13.41 -21.37
C GLU A 364 -27.68 -12.90 -19.92
N PRO A 365 -26.95 -11.79 -19.66
CA PRO A 365 -27.02 -11.11 -18.39
C PRO A 365 -28.21 -10.14 -18.38
N SER A 366 -29.20 -10.45 -17.55
CA SER A 366 -30.23 -9.48 -17.17
C SER A 366 -29.62 -8.28 -16.43
N HIS A 367 -30.10 -7.09 -16.81
CA HIS A 367 -29.78 -5.74 -16.33
C HIS A 367 -29.29 -5.63 -14.86
N ARG A 368 -27.98 -5.37 -14.62
CA ARG A 368 -27.49 -4.87 -13.31
C ARG A 368 -26.05 -4.30 -13.33
N ALA A 369 -25.68 -3.48 -14.33
CA ALA A 369 -24.33 -2.89 -14.43
C ALA A 369 -24.31 -1.35 -14.59
N ALA A 370 -25.19 -0.62 -13.89
CA ALA A 370 -25.14 0.84 -13.87
C ALA A 370 -25.62 1.38 -12.50
N ARG A 371 -24.81 1.22 -11.44
CA ARG A 371 -25.15 1.80 -10.12
C ARG A 371 -24.29 2.99 -9.69
N PHE A 372 -23.09 3.18 -10.24
CA PHE A 372 -22.29 4.38 -9.96
C PHE A 372 -21.60 4.86 -11.23
N ARG A 373 -22.23 5.81 -11.92
CA ARG A 373 -21.52 6.67 -12.87
C ARG A 373 -21.25 7.99 -12.14
N SER A 374 -20.02 8.51 -12.20
CA SER A 374 -19.77 9.91 -11.82
C SER A 374 -20.81 10.78 -12.51
N MET A 375 -21.30 11.81 -11.81
CA MET A 375 -22.22 12.80 -12.37
C MET A 375 -21.62 13.49 -13.61
N ARG A 376 -20.32 13.29 -13.90
CA ARG A 376 -19.62 13.84 -15.07
C ARG A 376 -19.41 12.85 -16.21
N SER A 377 -20.27 11.82 -16.34
CA SER A 377 -20.17 10.81 -17.40
C SER A 377 -20.30 11.37 -18.84
N SER A 378 -20.65 12.63 -19.03
CA SER A 378 -20.50 13.29 -20.34
C SER A 378 -19.07 13.82 -20.47
N ARG A 379 -18.34 13.35 -21.49
CA ARG A 379 -16.96 13.73 -21.83
C ARG A 379 -16.78 15.21 -22.23
N ALA A 380 -17.71 16.09 -21.86
CA ALA A 380 -17.62 17.51 -22.11
C ALA A 380 -16.81 18.17 -20.97
N PRO A 381 -15.77 18.95 -21.29
CA PRO A 381 -15.05 19.71 -20.26
C PRO A 381 -15.99 20.70 -19.58
N THR A 382 -15.96 20.75 -18.24
CA THR A 382 -16.70 21.72 -17.43
C THR A 382 -16.38 23.15 -17.88
N ALA A 383 -17.29 24.11 -17.71
CA ALA A 383 -17.03 25.52 -18.04
C ALA A 383 -15.73 26.05 -17.40
N SER A 384 -15.41 25.63 -16.17
CA SER A 384 -14.12 25.93 -15.52
C SER A 384 -12.91 25.24 -16.15
N GLN A 385 -13.06 24.01 -16.65
CA GLN A 385 -12.00 23.25 -17.33
C GLN A 385 -11.73 23.79 -18.75
N ILE A 386 -12.73 24.36 -19.41
CA ILE A 386 -12.56 25.08 -20.68
C ILE A 386 -11.76 26.37 -20.44
N GLN A 387 -12.02 27.10 -19.34
CA GLN A 387 -11.27 28.30 -18.99
C GLN A 387 -9.83 27.98 -18.56
N ASN A 388 -9.63 26.90 -17.80
CA ASN A 388 -8.34 26.47 -17.30
C ASN A 388 -8.18 24.95 -17.53
N PRO A 389 -7.34 24.51 -18.49
CA PRO A 389 -7.19 23.09 -18.79
C PRO A 389 -6.64 22.32 -17.57
N PRO A 390 -7.07 21.07 -17.36
CA PRO A 390 -6.63 20.28 -16.21
C PRO A 390 -5.11 20.06 -16.25
N PRO A 391 -4.42 20.16 -15.10
CA PRO A 391 -2.99 19.85 -15.03
C PRO A 391 -2.75 18.36 -15.29
N PRO A 392 -1.49 17.95 -15.60
CA PRO A 392 -1.17 16.54 -15.62
C PRO A 392 -1.42 15.91 -14.25
N SER A 393 -1.78 14.62 -14.25
CA SER A 393 -2.02 13.83 -13.03
C SER A 393 -0.87 13.97 -12.04
N SER A 394 -1.18 13.98 -10.74
CA SER A 394 -0.20 14.17 -9.69
C SER A 394 0.99 13.19 -9.84
N SER A 395 2.19 13.69 -9.59
CA SER A 395 3.46 12.96 -9.59
C SER A 395 3.52 11.79 -8.60
N THR A 396 2.52 11.67 -7.72
CA THR A 396 2.31 10.53 -6.82
C THR A 396 1.29 9.52 -7.33
N LYS A 397 0.52 9.85 -8.36
CA LYS A 397 -0.36 8.94 -9.12
C LYS A 397 0.43 8.23 -10.23
N SER A 398 1.33 8.91 -10.94
CA SER A 398 2.22 8.29 -11.94
C SER A 398 3.39 7.57 -11.25
N GLY A 399 3.38 6.23 -11.24
CA GLY A 399 4.47 5.42 -10.68
C GLY A 399 4.16 4.71 -9.36
N ARG A 400 2.88 4.50 -9.02
CA ARG A 400 2.49 3.54 -7.96
C ARG A 400 2.71 2.11 -8.43
N PHE A 401 3.95 1.66 -8.32
CA PHE A 401 4.34 0.26 -8.46
C PHE A 401 4.45 -0.46 -7.10
N PHE A 402 4.18 0.19 -5.95
CA PHE A 402 4.22 -0.43 -4.63
C PHE A 402 3.28 0.24 -3.60
N GLY A 403 2.45 -0.58 -2.92
CA GLY A 403 1.96 -0.41 -1.54
C GLY A 403 1.02 0.76 -1.19
N LYS A 404 -0.27 0.46 -1.01
CA LYS A 404 -1.21 1.28 -0.22
C LYS A 404 -0.94 1.06 1.28
N ALA A 405 -0.03 1.82 1.89
CA ALA A 405 0.06 1.93 3.36
C ALA A 405 0.48 3.35 3.75
N ASN A 406 -0.41 4.02 4.48
CA ASN A 406 -0.21 5.36 5.03
C ASN A 406 0.31 5.21 6.47
N ILE A 407 1.64 5.21 6.66
CA ILE A 407 2.25 5.28 8.00
C ILE A 407 3.15 6.53 8.07
N GLY A 408 2.81 7.45 8.96
CA GLY A 408 3.73 8.45 9.51
C GLY A 408 3.57 9.89 9.00
N HIS A 409 2.46 10.56 9.29
CA HIS A 409 2.36 12.03 9.21
C HIS A 409 3.23 12.70 10.31
N THR A 410 3.41 12.04 11.47
CA THR A 410 4.04 12.61 12.67
C THR A 410 5.55 12.33 12.79
N PHE A 411 6.06 11.22 12.25
CA PHE A 411 7.49 10.85 12.36
C PHE A 411 8.40 11.46 11.28
N ARG A 412 7.84 12.01 10.19
CA ARG A 412 8.63 12.42 9.02
C ARG A 412 9.19 13.85 9.06
N HIS A 413 8.74 14.67 10.01
CA HIS A 413 9.15 16.08 10.13
C HIS A 413 10.54 16.24 10.77
N LYS A 414 10.91 15.37 11.73
CA LYS A 414 12.16 15.51 12.51
C LYS A 414 13.45 15.12 11.78
N SER A 415 13.35 14.52 10.58
CA SER A 415 14.49 14.08 9.76
C SER A 415 14.63 14.86 8.44
N ALA A 416 13.91 15.97 8.28
CA ALA A 416 14.00 16.81 7.08
C ALA A 416 15.08 17.90 7.24
N GLY A 417 16.02 18.00 6.29
CA GLY A 417 17.01 19.10 6.24
C GLY A 417 18.41 18.79 6.79
N ALA A 418 18.66 17.57 7.29
CA ALA A 418 19.98 17.19 7.82
C ALA A 418 21.08 17.09 6.74
N PHE A 419 20.71 16.83 5.48
CA PHE A 419 21.63 16.71 4.35
C PHE A 419 21.12 17.51 3.15
N GLY A 420 21.71 18.68 2.96
CA GLY A 420 21.38 19.63 1.89
C GLY A 420 22.09 20.95 2.15
N PRO A 421 22.37 21.76 1.12
CA PRO A 421 23.07 23.02 1.30
C PRO A 421 22.22 24.00 2.14
N ASP A 422 22.87 24.81 2.98
CA ASP A 422 22.25 25.48 4.13
C ASP A 422 21.05 26.36 3.77
N LEU A 423 21.13 27.08 2.64
CA LEU A 423 20.04 27.95 2.17
C LEU A 423 18.76 27.18 1.82
N ALA A 424 18.89 25.99 1.22
CA ALA A 424 17.77 25.21 0.72
C ALA A 424 17.08 24.35 1.80
N LYS A 425 17.64 24.28 3.03
CA LYS A 425 17.15 23.38 4.09
C LYS A 425 15.71 23.65 4.49
N LYS A 426 15.37 24.92 4.75
CA LYS A 426 14.02 25.34 5.17
C LYS A 426 12.97 25.03 4.10
N LEU A 427 13.27 25.37 2.86
CA LEU A 427 12.34 25.12 1.76
C LEU A 427 12.22 23.63 1.42
N SER A 428 13.29 22.84 1.61
CA SER A 428 13.26 21.38 1.48
C SER A 428 12.33 20.73 2.52
N GLN A 429 12.33 21.25 3.74
CA GLN A 429 11.41 20.82 4.79
C GLN A 429 9.96 21.12 4.41
N LEU A 430 9.67 22.35 3.96
CA LEU A 430 8.33 22.72 3.49
C LEU A 430 7.84 21.82 2.35
N VAL A 431 8.65 21.63 1.30
CA VAL A 431 8.29 20.76 0.15
C VAL A 431 7.97 19.33 0.60
N LYS A 432 8.69 18.82 1.61
CA LYS A 432 8.44 17.49 2.18
C LYS A 432 7.11 17.44 2.95
N MET A 433 6.82 18.46 3.76
CA MET A 433 5.55 18.58 4.47
C MET A 433 4.38 18.65 3.50
N GLU A 434 4.50 19.48 2.46
CA GLU A 434 3.47 19.64 1.43
C GLU A 434 3.20 18.33 0.67
N LYS A 435 4.26 17.53 0.44
CA LYS A 435 4.10 16.17 -0.12
C LYS A 435 3.29 15.26 0.80
N ASN A 436 3.45 15.37 2.11
CA ASN A 436 2.70 14.56 3.07
C ASN A 436 1.23 14.99 3.11
N VAL A 437 0.95 16.30 3.15
CA VAL A 437 -0.42 16.85 3.11
C VAL A 437 -1.15 16.34 1.87
N MET A 438 -0.51 16.44 0.70
CA MET A 438 -1.08 15.95 -0.55
C MET A 438 -1.37 14.43 -0.52
N ARG A 439 -0.51 13.61 0.09
CA ARG A 439 -0.76 12.16 0.26
C ARG A 439 -1.95 11.89 1.19
N SER A 440 -2.12 12.69 2.23
CA SER A 440 -3.28 12.59 3.11
C SER A 440 -4.56 12.94 2.34
N MET A 441 -4.54 13.99 1.53
CA MET A 441 -5.67 14.34 0.64
C MET A 441 -5.99 13.22 -0.35
N GLU A 442 -4.99 12.58 -0.96
CA GLU A 442 -5.17 11.40 -1.83
C GLU A 442 -5.76 10.18 -1.11
N LEU A 443 -5.56 10.06 0.21
CA LEU A 443 -6.21 9.00 0.98
C LEU A 443 -7.66 9.36 1.22
N VAL A 444 -7.92 10.58 1.71
CA VAL A 444 -9.27 11.07 1.99
C VAL A 444 -10.17 10.94 0.76
N SER A 445 -9.68 11.27 -0.44
CA SER A 445 -10.47 11.12 -1.67
C SER A 445 -10.91 9.68 -1.93
N ARG A 446 -10.00 8.71 -1.77
CA ARG A 446 -10.31 7.27 -1.96
C ARG A 446 -11.26 6.74 -0.90
N GLU A 447 -10.96 7.02 0.37
CA GLU A 447 -11.82 6.57 1.49
C GLU A 447 -13.22 7.15 1.35
N ARG A 448 -13.36 8.40 0.90
CA ARG A 448 -14.66 9.03 0.66
C ARG A 448 -15.45 8.34 -0.45
N MET A 449 -14.80 7.88 -1.52
CA MET A 449 -15.44 7.08 -2.57
C MET A 449 -15.89 5.71 -2.05
N GLU A 450 -15.11 5.07 -1.18
CA GLU A 450 -15.47 3.79 -0.56
C GLU A 450 -16.64 3.97 0.43
N VAL A 451 -16.63 5.03 1.24
CA VAL A 451 -17.75 5.41 2.11
C VAL A 451 -19.04 5.63 1.33
N ALA A 452 -18.97 6.31 0.19
CA ALA A 452 -20.12 6.50 -0.70
C ALA A 452 -20.76 5.18 -1.16
N GLN A 453 -19.92 4.20 -1.54
CA GLN A 453 -20.39 2.88 -1.96
C GLN A 453 -21.03 2.12 -0.80
N GLN A 454 -20.38 2.11 0.36
CA GLN A 454 -20.91 1.41 1.54
C GLN A 454 -22.23 2.02 2.02
N LEU A 455 -22.39 3.35 1.96
CA LEU A 455 -23.63 4.03 2.31
C LEU A 455 -24.81 3.56 1.43
N SER A 456 -24.62 3.49 0.12
CA SER A 456 -25.65 3.03 -0.82
C SER A 456 -25.96 1.54 -0.66
N ILE A 457 -24.94 0.69 -0.43
CA ILE A 457 -25.13 -0.75 -0.18
C ILE A 457 -25.94 -0.99 1.10
N TRP A 458 -25.64 -0.27 2.17
CA TRP A 458 -26.38 -0.37 3.42
C TRP A 458 -27.85 0.06 3.24
N GLY A 459 -28.08 1.16 2.53
CA GLY A 459 -29.42 1.68 2.26
C GLY A 459 -30.28 0.78 1.37
N GLU A 460 -29.69 -0.06 0.51
CA GLU A 460 -30.44 -1.04 -0.31
C GLU A 460 -31.25 -2.02 0.54
N ALA A 461 -30.85 -2.26 1.79
CA ALA A 461 -31.55 -3.17 2.71
C ALA A 461 -32.58 -2.47 3.62
N CYS A 462 -32.78 -1.15 3.48
CA CYS A 462 -33.70 -0.34 4.28
C CYS A 462 -35.06 -0.12 3.57
N ASP A 463 -35.92 0.68 4.20
CA ASP A 463 -37.19 1.14 3.61
C ASP A 463 -36.96 1.96 2.33
N ASP A 464 -37.98 2.04 1.48
CA ASP A 464 -37.90 2.60 0.12
C ASP A 464 -37.38 4.06 0.07
N ASP A 465 -37.78 4.89 1.03
CA ASP A 465 -37.36 6.28 1.19
C ASP A 465 -35.87 6.39 1.55
N VAL A 466 -35.43 5.60 2.54
CA VAL A 466 -34.03 5.52 2.96
C VAL A 466 -33.18 4.97 1.83
N SER A 467 -33.64 3.96 1.12
CA SER A 467 -32.92 3.33 0.01
C SER A 467 -32.65 4.31 -1.12
N ASP A 468 -33.66 5.07 -1.57
CA ASP A 468 -33.48 6.05 -2.63
C ASP A 468 -32.57 7.21 -2.21
N VAL A 469 -32.78 7.78 -1.03
CA VAL A 469 -32.02 8.94 -0.56
C VAL A 469 -30.55 8.58 -0.32
N THR A 470 -30.26 7.43 0.29
CA THR A 470 -28.89 6.96 0.52
C THR A 470 -28.15 6.63 -0.77
N ASP A 471 -28.84 6.12 -1.79
CA ASP A 471 -28.30 5.93 -3.13
C ASP A 471 -27.83 7.26 -3.75
N LYS A 472 -28.71 8.29 -3.73
CA LYS A 472 -28.36 9.63 -4.27
C LYS A 472 -27.30 10.33 -3.43
N LEU A 473 -27.31 10.18 -2.10
CA LEU A 473 -26.24 10.67 -1.22
C LEU A 473 -24.90 9.98 -1.55
N GLY A 474 -24.92 8.69 -1.86
CA GLY A 474 -23.75 7.97 -2.36
C GLY A 474 -23.17 8.62 -3.61
N VAL A 475 -24.00 8.96 -4.60
CA VAL A 475 -23.57 9.67 -5.82
C VAL A 475 -22.91 11.00 -5.50
N LEU A 476 -23.51 11.81 -4.61
CA LEU A 476 -22.96 13.10 -4.20
C LEU A 476 -21.61 12.97 -3.46
N ILE A 477 -21.51 12.06 -2.50
CA ILE A 477 -20.29 11.83 -1.72
C ILE A 477 -19.16 11.29 -2.61
N TYR A 478 -19.49 10.41 -3.56
CA TYR A 478 -18.53 9.91 -4.54
C TYR A 478 -17.95 11.04 -5.40
N GLU A 479 -18.81 11.96 -5.87
CA GLU A 479 -18.39 13.14 -6.64
C GLU A 479 -17.51 14.09 -5.82
N ILE A 480 -17.73 14.20 -4.50
CA ILE A 480 -16.82 14.95 -3.62
C ILE A 480 -15.42 14.31 -3.65
N GLY A 481 -15.32 12.97 -3.60
CA GLY A 481 -14.06 12.26 -3.71
C GLY A 481 -13.34 12.55 -5.04
N GLU A 482 -14.08 12.56 -6.16
CA GLU A 482 -13.53 12.90 -7.48
C GLU A 482 -13.03 14.36 -7.55
N LEU A 483 -13.76 15.29 -6.93
CA LEU A 483 -13.36 16.69 -6.81
C LEU A 483 -12.10 16.88 -5.97
N GLU A 484 -11.96 16.13 -4.87
CA GLU A 484 -10.75 16.11 -4.06
C GLU A 484 -9.57 15.56 -4.87
N ASP A 485 -9.77 14.51 -5.65
CA ASP A 485 -8.73 13.92 -6.48
C ASP A 485 -8.25 14.87 -7.59
N GLN A 486 -9.16 15.63 -8.20
CA GLN A 486 -8.85 16.71 -9.15
C GLN A 486 -8.10 17.87 -8.48
N TYR A 487 -8.48 18.23 -7.25
CA TYR A 487 -7.78 19.26 -6.48
C TYR A 487 -6.34 18.84 -6.13
N VAL A 488 -6.13 17.57 -5.76
CA VAL A 488 -4.81 17.00 -5.50
C VAL A 488 -3.87 17.19 -6.70
N ASP A 489 -4.34 17.00 -7.93
CA ASP A 489 -3.52 17.18 -9.13
C ASP A 489 -3.03 18.64 -9.26
N ARG A 490 -3.90 19.61 -8.95
CA ARG A 490 -3.52 21.04 -8.92
C ARG A 490 -2.60 21.35 -7.73
N TYR A 491 -2.83 20.73 -6.58
CA TYR A 491 -1.98 20.88 -5.40
C TYR A 491 -0.55 20.42 -5.69
N ASP A 492 -0.38 19.38 -6.50
CA ASP A 492 0.93 18.91 -6.92
C ASP A 492 1.70 19.93 -7.77
N GLN A 493 1.03 20.62 -8.70
CA GLN A 493 1.65 21.69 -9.50
C GLN A 493 2.16 22.84 -8.64
N TYR A 494 1.39 23.23 -7.62
CA TYR A 494 1.84 24.17 -6.59
C TYR A 494 3.13 23.66 -5.93
N ARG A 495 3.14 22.40 -5.44
CA ARG A 495 4.30 21.81 -4.77
C ARG A 495 5.53 21.73 -5.69
N VAL A 496 5.36 21.36 -6.96
CA VAL A 496 6.44 21.29 -7.96
C VAL A 496 7.02 22.68 -8.22
N THR A 497 6.18 23.71 -8.24
CA THR A 497 6.63 25.12 -8.38
C THR A 497 7.50 25.54 -7.18
N ILE A 498 7.09 25.22 -5.95
CA ILE A 498 7.90 25.46 -4.74
C ILE A 498 9.20 24.65 -4.77
N LYS A 499 9.15 23.38 -5.21
CA LYS A 499 10.35 22.54 -5.41
C LYS A 499 11.33 23.16 -6.42
N SER A 500 10.83 23.83 -7.46
CA SER A 500 11.67 24.54 -8.42
C SER A 500 12.43 25.70 -7.77
N ILE A 501 11.82 26.44 -6.84
CA ILE A 501 12.50 27.50 -6.07
C ILE A 501 13.65 26.89 -5.25
N ARG A 502 13.39 25.79 -4.53
CA ARG A 502 14.40 25.08 -3.75
C ARG A 502 15.59 24.60 -4.58
N ASN A 503 15.34 24.12 -5.79
CA ASN A 503 16.41 23.67 -6.69
C ASN A 503 17.30 24.85 -7.11
N ILE A 504 16.72 26.04 -7.32
CA ILE A 504 17.48 27.25 -7.67
C ILE A 504 18.29 27.71 -6.45
N GLU A 505 17.70 27.74 -5.25
CA GLU A 505 18.44 28.03 -4.01
C GLU A 505 19.65 27.11 -3.84
N ALA A 506 19.47 25.80 -4.07
CA ALA A 506 20.57 24.84 -4.00
C ALA A 506 21.66 25.09 -5.06
N SER A 507 21.30 25.58 -6.25
CA SER A 507 22.25 25.85 -7.34
C SER A 507 23.09 27.12 -7.14
N VAL A 508 22.66 28.06 -6.28
CA VAL A 508 23.41 29.30 -5.94
C VAL A 508 24.44 29.06 -4.84
N GLN A 509 24.33 27.97 -4.09
CA GLN A 509 25.22 27.67 -2.96
C GLN A 509 26.69 27.50 -3.37
N PRO A 510 27.04 26.80 -4.46
CA PRO A 510 28.43 26.71 -4.93
C PRO A 510 29.09 28.07 -5.22
N SER A 511 28.35 29.08 -5.72
CA SER A 511 28.92 30.42 -5.93
C SER A 511 29.20 31.15 -4.63
N ARG A 512 28.39 30.94 -3.58
CA ARG A 512 28.65 31.47 -2.23
C ARG A 512 29.87 30.81 -1.61
N ASP A 513 29.93 29.48 -1.67
CA ASP A 513 31.04 28.68 -1.11
C ASP A 513 32.37 29.02 -1.80
N ARG A 514 32.36 29.22 -3.12
CA ARG A 514 33.54 29.63 -3.89
C ARG A 514 34.05 31.01 -3.45
N LYS A 515 33.15 31.99 -3.31
CA LYS A 515 33.50 33.32 -2.81
C LYS A 515 34.15 33.23 -1.42
N GLN A 516 33.50 32.54 -0.48
CA GLN A 516 34.00 32.39 0.89
C GLN A 516 35.37 31.69 0.92
N LYS A 517 35.55 30.62 0.14
CA LYS A 517 36.82 29.88 0.07
C LYS A 517 37.98 30.74 -0.44
N ILE A 518 37.76 31.59 -1.43
CA ILE A 518 38.78 32.52 -1.94
C ILE A 518 39.10 33.59 -0.88
N THR A 519 38.07 34.14 -0.22
CA THR A 519 38.26 35.09 0.89
C THR A 519 39.10 34.48 2.03
N ASP A 520 38.82 33.25 2.43
CA ASP A 520 39.55 32.55 3.49
C ASP A 520 41.01 32.27 3.08
N GLN A 521 41.25 31.90 1.82
CA GLN A 521 42.60 31.70 1.29
C GLN A 521 43.40 33.00 1.28
N ILE A 522 42.77 34.12 0.91
CA ILE A 522 43.39 35.46 0.98
C ILE A 522 43.72 35.80 2.44
N ALA A 523 42.80 35.60 3.37
CA ALA A 523 43.04 35.85 4.79
C ALA A 523 44.19 35.00 5.35
N GLN A 524 44.22 33.71 5.00
CA GLN A 524 45.27 32.78 5.42
C GLN A 524 46.64 33.16 4.85
N LEU A 525 46.71 33.54 3.56
CA LEU A 525 47.96 33.95 2.91
C LEU A 525 48.45 35.30 3.43
N LYS A 526 47.56 36.27 3.67
CA LYS A 526 47.92 37.56 4.29
C LYS A 526 48.50 37.38 5.68
N TYR A 527 48.04 36.38 6.44
CA TYR A 527 48.58 36.07 7.77
C TYR A 527 49.92 35.31 7.72
N LYS A 528 50.04 34.28 6.88
CA LYS A 528 51.23 33.40 6.83
C LYS A 528 52.38 33.94 5.97
N GLU A 529 52.08 34.52 4.82
CA GLU A 529 53.05 34.94 3.81
C GLU A 529 52.61 36.28 3.15
N PRO A 530 52.74 37.42 3.84
CA PRO A 530 52.20 38.70 3.38
C PRO A 530 52.83 39.22 2.08
N ASN A 531 54.03 38.75 1.72
CA ASN A 531 54.74 39.16 0.51
C ASN A 531 54.55 38.18 -0.68
N SER A 532 53.60 37.25 -0.59
CA SER A 532 53.37 36.26 -1.65
C SER A 532 52.70 36.89 -2.89
N PRO A 533 53.23 36.72 -4.11
CA PRO A 533 52.62 37.24 -5.34
C PRO A 533 51.26 36.59 -5.66
N LYS A 534 50.93 35.46 -5.01
CA LYS A 534 49.65 34.77 -5.13
C LYS A 534 48.47 35.58 -4.59
N ILE A 535 48.71 36.54 -3.68
CA ILE A 535 47.67 37.39 -3.09
C ILE A 535 46.99 38.22 -4.17
N VAL A 536 47.76 38.85 -5.07
CA VAL A 536 47.22 39.70 -6.15
C VAL A 536 46.36 38.89 -7.12
N VAL A 537 46.77 37.65 -7.43
CA VAL A 537 46.00 36.74 -8.30
C VAL A 537 44.67 36.36 -7.63
N LEU A 538 44.70 35.98 -6.36
CA LEU A 538 43.48 35.61 -5.61
C LEU A 538 42.54 36.80 -5.41
N GLU A 539 43.06 38.02 -5.22
CA GLU A 539 42.24 39.24 -5.15
C GLU A 539 41.50 39.48 -6.47
N GLN A 540 42.15 39.28 -7.62
CA GLN A 540 41.49 39.37 -8.92
C GLN A 540 40.44 38.25 -9.11
N GLU A 541 40.74 37.04 -8.66
CA GLU A 541 39.76 35.93 -8.66
C GLU A 541 38.57 36.20 -7.74
N LEU A 542 38.78 36.86 -6.60
CA LEU A 542 37.71 37.25 -5.68
C LEU A 542 36.75 38.24 -6.35
N VAL A 543 37.25 39.28 -7.00
CA VAL A 543 36.41 40.27 -7.71
C VAL A 543 35.53 39.58 -8.76
N ARG A 544 36.08 38.61 -9.48
CA ARG A 544 35.30 37.80 -10.44
C ARG A 544 34.25 36.94 -9.74
N ALA A 545 34.62 36.25 -8.67
CA ALA A 545 33.69 35.41 -7.90
C ALA A 545 32.56 36.23 -7.24
N GLU A 546 32.85 37.47 -6.82
CA GLU A 546 31.85 38.40 -6.29
C GLU A 546 30.85 38.84 -7.36
N ALA A 547 31.32 39.18 -8.57
CA ALA A 547 30.43 39.50 -9.68
C ALA A 547 29.53 38.29 -10.05
N GLU A 548 30.10 37.08 -10.13
CA GLU A 548 29.35 35.85 -10.37
C GLU A 548 28.30 35.60 -9.27
N SER A 549 28.67 35.81 -8.01
CA SER A 549 27.78 35.68 -6.85
C SER A 549 26.63 36.70 -6.89
N LEU A 550 26.90 37.97 -7.18
CA LEU A 550 25.86 39.02 -7.29
C LEU A 550 24.82 38.72 -8.38
N VAL A 551 25.26 38.22 -9.54
CA VAL A 551 24.35 37.84 -10.63
C VAL A 551 23.47 36.66 -10.19
N ALA A 552 24.05 35.64 -9.55
CA ALA A 552 23.32 34.48 -9.06
C ALA A 552 22.28 34.85 -7.98
N GLU A 553 22.63 35.73 -7.03
CA GLU A 553 21.71 36.24 -6.02
C GLU A 553 20.55 37.03 -6.63
N ALA A 554 20.84 37.93 -7.59
CA ALA A 554 19.80 38.70 -8.27
C ALA A 554 18.82 37.78 -9.04
N GLN A 555 19.34 36.75 -9.71
CA GLN A 555 18.51 35.75 -10.39
C GLN A 555 17.64 34.96 -9.42
N LEU A 556 18.21 34.45 -8.32
CA LEU A 556 17.46 33.76 -7.26
C LEU A 556 16.34 34.64 -6.72
N SER A 557 16.66 35.89 -6.37
CA SER A 557 15.72 36.86 -5.82
C SER A 557 14.53 37.09 -6.76
N ASN A 558 14.78 37.26 -8.06
CA ASN A 558 13.73 37.50 -9.05
C ASN A 558 12.86 36.26 -9.29
N ILE A 559 13.49 35.09 -9.51
CA ILE A 559 12.75 33.86 -9.79
C ILE A 559 11.94 33.41 -8.57
N THR A 560 12.47 33.55 -7.36
CA THR A 560 11.74 33.23 -6.13
C THR A 560 10.46 34.04 -6.01
N ARG A 561 10.51 35.36 -6.25
CA ARG A 561 9.31 36.22 -6.20
C ARG A 561 8.28 35.85 -7.27
N GLU A 562 8.74 35.60 -8.49
CA GLU A 562 7.88 35.22 -9.61
C GLU A 562 7.16 33.88 -9.33
N LYS A 563 7.94 32.84 -9.02
CA LYS A 563 7.42 31.50 -8.77
C LYS A 563 6.58 31.41 -7.50
N LEU A 564 6.95 32.12 -6.42
CA LEU A 564 6.17 32.14 -5.18
C LEU A 564 4.79 32.73 -5.43
N LYS A 565 4.73 33.88 -6.13
CA LYS A 565 3.47 34.51 -6.49
C LYS A 565 2.63 33.60 -7.37
N ALA A 566 3.22 32.98 -8.40
CA ALA A 566 2.52 32.07 -9.29
C ALA A 566 1.98 30.83 -8.54
N ALA A 567 2.81 30.21 -7.69
CA ALA A 567 2.47 29.01 -6.92
C ALA A 567 1.24 29.22 -6.02
N PHE A 568 1.26 30.27 -5.18
CA PHE A 568 0.15 30.52 -4.27
C PHE A 568 -1.09 31.07 -4.96
N THR A 569 -0.95 31.84 -6.06
CA THR A 569 -2.11 32.24 -6.87
C THR A 569 -2.83 30.99 -7.39
N TYR A 570 -2.08 30.06 -7.97
CA TYR A 570 -2.62 28.80 -8.49
C TYR A 570 -3.27 27.94 -7.40
N GLN A 571 -2.61 27.80 -6.24
CA GLN A 571 -3.16 27.04 -5.11
C GLN A 571 -4.46 27.63 -4.59
N PHE A 572 -4.53 28.95 -4.38
CA PHE A 572 -5.72 29.60 -3.85
C PHE A 572 -6.89 29.60 -4.83
N ASP A 573 -6.63 29.73 -6.14
CA ASP A 573 -7.67 29.60 -7.16
C ASP A 573 -8.21 28.17 -7.24
N ALA A 574 -7.34 27.16 -7.18
CA ALA A 574 -7.73 25.75 -7.14
C ALA A 574 -8.53 25.41 -5.87
N MET A 575 -8.12 25.92 -4.72
CA MET A 575 -8.80 25.69 -3.45
C MET A 575 -10.17 26.36 -3.43
N ARG A 576 -10.30 27.56 -3.98
CA ARG A 576 -11.60 28.24 -4.10
C ARG A 576 -12.58 27.45 -4.97
N GLU A 577 -12.14 26.99 -6.14
CA GLU A 577 -12.97 26.12 -7.00
C GLU A 577 -13.44 24.87 -6.26
N HIS A 578 -12.52 24.20 -5.57
CA HIS A 578 -12.83 22.99 -4.81
C HIS A 578 -13.88 23.26 -3.71
N CYS A 579 -13.64 24.25 -2.85
CA CYS A 579 -14.53 24.56 -1.73
C CYS A 579 -15.93 25.01 -2.17
N GLU A 580 -16.04 25.81 -3.24
CA GLU A 580 -17.35 26.25 -3.74
C GLU A 580 -18.14 25.11 -4.37
N LYS A 581 -17.50 24.21 -5.10
CA LYS A 581 -18.16 23.00 -5.62
C LYS A 581 -18.59 22.05 -4.51
N LEU A 582 -17.79 21.92 -3.44
CA LEU A 582 -18.19 21.19 -2.24
C LEU A 582 -19.40 21.83 -1.56
N ALA A 583 -19.45 23.17 -1.47
CA ALA A 583 -20.59 23.88 -0.91
C ALA A 583 -21.88 23.65 -1.73
N ILE A 584 -21.78 23.62 -3.06
CA ILE A 584 -22.90 23.27 -3.96
C ILE A 584 -23.41 21.87 -3.64
N ILE A 585 -22.52 20.87 -3.60
CA ILE A 585 -22.90 19.47 -3.31
C ILE A 585 -23.53 19.36 -1.91
N ALA A 586 -22.95 20.01 -0.90
CA ALA A 586 -23.49 20.00 0.46
C ALA A 586 -24.90 20.60 0.53
N GLY A 587 -25.18 21.64 -0.26
CA GLY A 587 -26.53 22.22 -0.38
C GLY A 587 -27.54 21.22 -0.92
N TYR A 588 -27.26 20.60 -2.07
CA TYR A 588 -28.14 19.60 -2.68
C TYR A 588 -28.26 18.31 -1.85
N GLY A 589 -27.18 17.90 -1.18
CA GLY A 589 -27.22 16.77 -0.25
C GLY A 589 -28.19 17.01 0.90
N LYS A 590 -28.31 18.25 1.38
CA LYS A 590 -29.32 18.60 2.39
C LYS A 590 -30.74 18.57 1.83
N HIS A 591 -30.96 18.99 0.59
CA HIS A 591 -32.27 18.89 -0.07
C HIS A 591 -32.73 17.43 -0.26
N LEU A 592 -31.81 16.49 -0.51
CA LEU A 592 -32.16 15.07 -0.55
C LEU A 592 -32.72 14.56 0.78
N LEU A 593 -32.26 15.09 1.92
CA LEU A 593 -32.74 14.69 3.24
C LEU A 593 -34.19 15.13 3.51
N GLU A 594 -34.68 16.16 2.80
CA GLU A 594 -36.08 16.62 2.92
C GLU A 594 -37.09 15.59 2.36
N LEU A 595 -36.60 14.58 1.62
CA LEU A 595 -37.42 13.48 1.10
C LEU A 595 -37.63 12.34 2.10
N ILE A 596 -36.87 12.31 3.20
CA ILE A 596 -37.02 11.29 4.25
C ILE A 596 -38.14 11.72 5.20
N ASP A 597 -39.09 10.82 5.45
CA ASP A 597 -40.10 11.03 6.47
C ASP A 597 -39.57 10.62 7.86
N ASP A 598 -39.37 11.62 8.73
CA ASP A 598 -38.90 11.45 10.10
C ASP A 598 -40.05 11.27 11.11
N ASN A 599 -41.31 11.23 10.65
CA ASN A 599 -42.44 11.00 11.53
C ASN A 599 -42.40 9.59 12.15
N PRO A 600 -42.60 9.48 13.48
CA PRO A 600 -42.58 8.19 14.16
C PRO A 600 -43.81 7.36 13.78
N VAL A 601 -43.63 6.05 13.63
CA VAL A 601 -44.71 5.12 13.31
C VAL A 601 -45.17 4.37 14.56
N THR A 602 -46.48 4.19 14.72
CA THR A 602 -47.04 3.42 15.82
C THR A 602 -46.73 1.93 15.63
N PRO A 603 -46.31 1.19 16.68
CA PRO A 603 -46.05 -0.25 16.55
C PRO A 603 -47.23 -1.01 15.94
N GLY A 604 -46.98 -1.70 14.82
CA GLY A 604 -47.99 -2.48 14.07
C GLY A 604 -48.59 -1.75 12.86
N GLU A 605 -48.31 -0.46 12.69
CA GLU A 605 -48.65 0.31 11.49
C GLU A 605 -47.47 0.29 10.49
N THR A 606 -47.77 0.31 9.18
CA THR A 606 -46.75 0.38 8.12
C THR A 606 -46.54 1.82 7.68
N ARG A 607 -45.32 2.17 7.26
CA ARG A 607 -45.03 3.48 6.66
C ARG A 607 -45.84 3.72 5.39
N GLN A 608 -46.07 4.99 5.06
CA GLN A 608 -46.70 5.38 3.80
C GLN A 608 -45.80 5.01 2.62
N ALA A 609 -46.39 4.75 1.45
CA ALA A 609 -45.63 4.45 0.25
C ALA A 609 -44.80 5.67 -0.17
N TYR A 610 -43.52 5.45 -0.47
CA TYR A 610 -42.59 6.49 -0.91
C TYR A 610 -42.78 6.81 -2.40
N ASP A 611 -42.84 8.11 -2.74
CA ASP A 611 -42.98 8.63 -4.11
C ASP A 611 -41.95 9.74 -4.42
N GLY A 612 -40.83 9.77 -3.70
CA GLY A 612 -39.80 10.80 -3.87
C GLY A 612 -38.82 10.56 -5.02
N TYR A 613 -38.93 9.46 -5.76
CA TYR A 613 -37.95 9.05 -6.78
C TYR A 613 -37.73 10.06 -7.91
N GLU A 614 -38.78 10.76 -8.35
CA GLU A 614 -38.65 11.79 -9.39
C GLU A 614 -37.97 13.04 -8.84
N ALA A 615 -38.30 13.44 -7.62
CA ALA A 615 -37.70 14.58 -6.94
C ALA A 615 -36.21 14.34 -6.64
N SER A 616 -35.85 13.17 -6.12
CA SER A 616 -34.46 12.81 -5.80
C SER A 616 -33.58 12.81 -7.06
N LYS A 617 -34.12 12.33 -8.18
CA LYS A 617 -33.45 12.37 -9.49
C LYS A 617 -33.27 13.80 -10.00
N ALA A 618 -34.29 14.65 -9.88
CA ALA A 618 -34.20 16.06 -10.28
C ALA A 618 -33.12 16.81 -9.48
N ILE A 619 -33.02 16.56 -8.17
CA ILE A 619 -31.98 17.15 -7.30
C ILE A 619 -30.57 16.79 -7.79
N ILE A 620 -30.34 15.56 -8.23
CA ILE A 620 -29.05 15.15 -8.80
C ILE A 620 -28.76 15.87 -10.12
N GLN A 621 -29.75 16.00 -11.00
CA GLN A 621 -29.60 16.72 -12.27
C GLN A 621 -29.27 18.21 -12.03
N ASP A 622 -29.97 18.86 -11.12
CA ASP A 622 -29.70 20.25 -10.73
C ASP A 622 -28.30 20.43 -10.12
N CYS A 623 -27.81 19.42 -9.39
CA CYS A 623 -26.45 19.39 -8.87
C CYS A 623 -25.41 19.28 -10.00
N GLU A 624 -25.61 18.35 -10.93
CA GLU A 624 -24.75 18.16 -12.11
C GLU A 624 -24.66 19.45 -12.94
N ASP A 625 -25.80 20.10 -13.21
CA ASP A 625 -25.86 21.35 -13.96
C ASP A 625 -25.16 22.50 -13.22
N ALA A 626 -25.35 22.61 -11.91
CA ALA A 626 -24.68 23.62 -11.10
C ALA A 626 -23.15 23.43 -11.08
N LEU A 627 -22.68 22.19 -10.97
CA LEU A 627 -21.26 21.84 -11.02
C LEU A 627 -20.65 22.10 -12.40
N THR A 628 -21.40 21.80 -13.47
CA THR A 628 -20.98 21.95 -14.86
C THR A 628 -20.84 23.43 -15.25
N ASN A 629 -21.77 24.26 -14.79
CA ASN A 629 -21.84 25.68 -15.10
C ASN A 629 -21.03 26.57 -14.15
N TRP A 630 -20.40 26.00 -13.12
CA TRP A 630 -19.58 26.77 -12.19
C TRP A 630 -18.36 27.39 -12.91
N VAL A 631 -18.16 28.69 -12.69
CA VAL A 631 -17.01 29.47 -13.19
C VAL A 631 -16.51 30.45 -12.13
N SER A 632 -15.20 30.72 -12.16
CA SER A 632 -14.53 31.59 -11.19
C SER A 632 -15.08 33.03 -11.09
N GLN A 633 -15.74 33.50 -12.15
CA GLN A 633 -16.37 34.84 -12.23
C GLN A 633 -17.72 34.90 -11.51
N ASN A 634 -18.43 33.77 -11.45
CA ASN A 634 -19.73 33.63 -10.78
C ASN A 634 -19.58 33.09 -9.35
N ALA A 635 -18.36 33.11 -8.83
CA ALA A 635 -18.03 32.66 -7.48
C ALA A 635 -18.84 33.43 -6.43
N SER A 636 -19.54 32.71 -5.56
CA SER A 636 -20.36 33.30 -4.50
C SER A 636 -19.51 34.00 -3.43
N VAL A 637 -18.28 33.52 -3.22
CA VAL A 637 -17.34 34.07 -2.24
C VAL A 637 -16.38 35.05 -2.92
N SER A 638 -16.55 36.35 -2.63
CA SER A 638 -15.63 37.41 -3.10
C SER A 638 -14.90 38.08 -1.93
N SER A 639 -13.57 38.18 -2.03
CA SER A 639 -12.75 38.86 -1.03
C SER A 639 -12.69 40.37 -1.30
N LYS A 640 -13.20 41.18 -0.36
CA LYS A 640 -13.14 42.65 -0.43
C LYS A 640 -12.04 43.17 0.47
N LEU A 641 -10.97 43.70 -0.12
CA LEU A 641 -9.91 44.39 0.64
C LEU A 641 -10.45 45.68 1.26
N SER A 642 -10.06 45.93 2.52
CA SER A 642 -10.37 47.20 3.20
C SER A 642 -9.82 48.40 2.41
N GLN A 643 -10.45 49.56 2.55
CA GLN A 643 -9.94 50.79 1.91
C GLN A 643 -8.51 51.11 2.35
N ARG A 644 -8.19 50.90 3.64
CA ARG A 644 -6.85 51.06 4.21
C ARG A 644 -5.81 50.16 3.54
N SER A 645 -6.14 48.89 3.33
CA SER A 645 -5.25 47.95 2.65
C SER A 645 -5.03 48.37 1.19
N ARG A 646 -6.10 48.80 0.50
CA ARG A 646 -6.01 49.27 -0.89
C ARG A 646 -5.14 50.51 -1.04
N THR A 647 -5.28 51.51 -0.18
CA THR A 647 -4.49 52.75 -0.22
C THR A 647 -3.02 52.48 0.09
N LEU A 648 -2.71 51.63 1.06
CA LEU A 648 -1.34 51.20 1.36
C LEU A 648 -0.70 50.46 0.18
N SER A 649 -1.42 49.51 -0.43
CA SER A 649 -0.93 48.79 -1.61
C SER A 649 -0.74 49.70 -2.84
N GLN A 650 -1.61 50.70 -3.04
CA GLN A 650 -1.46 51.69 -4.12
C GLN A 650 -0.27 52.62 -3.87
N ARG A 651 -0.11 53.12 -2.64
CA ARG A 651 1.02 53.97 -2.25
C ARG A 651 2.35 53.26 -2.46
N ARG A 652 2.43 51.98 -2.06
CA ARG A 652 3.62 51.14 -2.27
C ARG A 652 3.91 50.94 -3.76
N ARG A 653 2.92 50.60 -4.58
CA ARG A 653 3.09 50.46 -6.04
C ARG A 653 3.55 51.76 -6.71
N ASN A 654 3.03 52.91 -6.27
CA ASN A 654 3.44 54.21 -6.80
C ASN A 654 4.87 54.59 -6.39
N ALA A 655 5.31 54.20 -5.19
CA ALA A 655 6.70 54.38 -4.75
C ALA A 655 7.67 53.52 -5.58
N THR A 656 7.33 52.27 -5.87
CA THR A 656 8.16 51.37 -6.70
C THR A 656 8.31 51.89 -8.13
N ARG A 657 7.32 52.61 -8.67
CA ARG A 657 7.39 53.24 -10.00
C ARG A 657 8.31 54.47 -10.08
N ARG A 658 8.70 55.05 -8.93
CA ARG A 658 9.56 56.25 -8.89
C ARG A 658 11.07 55.96 -9.00
N GLY A 659 11.48 54.70 -9.16
CA GLY A 659 12.80 54.35 -9.69
C GLY A 659 13.97 54.33 -8.70
N ASP A 660 13.73 54.30 -7.38
CA ASP A 660 14.83 54.04 -6.44
C ASP A 660 15.35 52.61 -6.64
N GLY A 661 16.64 52.49 -6.97
CA GLY A 661 17.33 51.21 -7.09
C GLY A 661 17.28 50.46 -5.76
N VAL A 662 16.82 49.21 -5.80
CA VAL A 662 16.74 48.38 -4.59
C VAL A 662 18.13 47.81 -4.34
N ASP A 663 18.80 48.27 -3.28
CA ASP A 663 20.03 47.66 -2.79
C ASP A 663 19.73 46.23 -2.29
N LEU A 664 20.38 45.24 -2.91
CA LEU A 664 20.21 43.81 -2.61
C LEU A 664 21.26 43.28 -1.64
N SER A 665 22.24 44.11 -1.22
CA SER A 665 23.36 43.68 -0.38
C SER A 665 22.96 43.20 1.02
N GLY A 666 21.80 43.61 1.53
CA GLY A 666 21.28 43.25 2.87
C GLY A 666 20.25 42.12 2.90
N GLN A 667 20.00 41.40 1.79
CA GLN A 667 18.86 40.48 1.68
C GLN A 667 18.96 39.23 2.57
N ASP A 668 20.18 38.88 3.02
CA ASP A 668 20.49 37.71 3.84
C ASP A 668 20.64 37.98 5.35
N GLN A 669 20.34 39.21 5.82
CA GLN A 669 20.41 39.48 7.27
C GLN A 669 19.31 38.71 8.03
N PRO A 670 19.64 38.04 9.15
CA PRO A 670 18.65 37.41 10.01
C PRO A 670 17.65 38.47 10.51
N LEU A 671 16.37 38.09 10.56
CA LEU A 671 15.22 38.97 10.82
C LEU A 671 15.15 39.52 12.26
N ASP A 672 16.16 39.29 13.09
CA ASP A 672 16.15 39.51 14.55
C ASP A 672 16.12 41.00 14.96
N SER A 673 16.08 41.95 14.02
CA SER A 673 16.22 43.38 14.32
C SER A 673 15.36 44.30 13.44
N ARG A 674 14.09 43.94 13.20
CA ARG A 674 13.10 44.92 12.68
C ARG A 674 12.22 45.45 13.81
N GLU A 675 12.43 46.72 14.17
CA GLU A 675 11.73 47.52 15.20
C GLU A 675 10.19 47.54 15.14
N SER A 676 9.53 46.83 14.22
CA SER A 676 8.08 46.97 14.03
C SER A 676 7.21 46.19 15.01
N GLY A 677 7.76 45.30 15.84
CA GLY A 677 7.01 44.56 16.89
C GLY A 677 5.81 43.72 16.41
N LEU A 678 5.57 43.64 15.11
CA LEU A 678 4.37 43.06 14.48
C LEU A 678 4.61 41.64 13.96
N TRP A 679 5.85 41.16 13.97
CA TRP A 679 6.23 39.87 13.45
C TRP A 679 6.88 39.04 14.55
N ILE A 680 6.25 37.92 14.88
CA ILE A 680 6.72 36.93 15.86
C ILE A 680 7.34 35.77 15.07
N PRO A 681 8.60 35.40 15.32
CA PRO A 681 9.22 34.23 14.70
C PRO A 681 8.40 32.96 14.92
N ALA A 682 8.37 32.06 13.93
CA ALA A 682 7.64 30.79 14.01
C ALA A 682 8.05 29.93 15.23
N SER A 683 9.29 30.06 15.70
CA SER A 683 9.81 29.40 16.91
C SER A 683 9.18 29.88 18.22
N GLU A 684 8.65 31.11 18.26
CA GLU A 684 8.04 31.71 19.45
C GLU A 684 6.54 31.43 19.57
N HIS A 685 5.92 30.81 18.55
CA HIS A 685 4.51 30.44 18.57
C HIS A 685 4.20 29.15 19.39
N GLN A 686 5.20 28.40 19.85
CA GLN A 686 5.01 27.12 20.58
C GLN A 686 4.80 27.24 22.11
N GLY A 687 4.50 28.45 22.62
CA GLY A 687 4.57 28.75 24.06
C GLY A 687 3.28 28.76 24.88
N ASN A 688 2.09 28.55 24.32
CA ASN A 688 0.84 28.57 25.09
C ASN A 688 0.08 27.24 24.99
N GLY A 689 -0.02 26.55 26.12
CA GLY A 689 -0.47 25.18 26.27
C GLY A 689 -1.92 24.93 25.84
N TYR A 690 -2.09 23.77 25.21
CA TYR A 690 -3.25 22.93 25.47
C TYR A 690 -2.72 21.83 26.39
N GLU A 691 -2.90 22.05 27.70
CA GLU A 691 -2.83 20.94 28.65
C GLU A 691 -3.97 19.98 28.31
N ASP A 692 -3.61 18.72 28.10
CA ASP A 692 -4.54 17.60 28.13
C ASP A 692 -5.37 17.70 29.41
N ARG A 693 -6.65 18.03 29.26
CA ARG A 693 -7.68 17.71 30.24
C ARG A 693 -8.63 16.72 29.58
N ASP A 694 -8.26 15.45 29.71
CA ASP A 694 -9.23 14.39 29.84
C ASP A 694 -9.99 14.62 31.15
N ASP A 695 -11.30 14.83 31.08
CA ASP A 695 -12.29 14.37 32.07
C ASP A 695 -13.72 14.63 31.57
N LEU A 696 -14.38 13.51 31.24
CA LEU A 696 -15.75 13.10 31.59
C LEU A 696 -17.00 13.85 31.04
N ASP A 697 -17.78 13.04 30.33
CA ASP A 697 -19.24 12.83 30.37
C ASP A 697 -20.22 13.95 29.96
N ASP A 698 -20.99 13.59 28.92
CA ASP A 698 -22.44 13.73 28.74
C ASP A 698 -23.16 14.88 29.49
N ASP A 699 -23.53 15.92 28.75
CA ASP A 699 -24.94 16.18 28.41
C ASP A 699 -25.06 17.47 27.59
N ILE A 700 -25.50 17.31 26.35
CA ILE A 700 -25.94 18.41 25.49
C ILE A 700 -27.36 18.74 25.92
N ASN A 701 -27.58 19.93 26.50
CA ASN A 701 -28.88 20.56 26.41
C ASN A 701 -28.78 22.04 26.05
N SER A 702 -29.58 22.38 25.05
CA SER A 702 -29.71 23.67 24.37
C SER A 702 -30.07 24.83 25.30
N THR A 703 -29.68 26.06 24.95
CA THR A 703 -30.63 27.13 24.55
C THR A 703 -29.93 28.44 24.20
N ILE A 704 -30.50 29.08 23.18
CA ILE A 704 -30.23 30.39 22.61
C ILE A 704 -30.78 31.49 23.53
N ALA A 705 -30.05 32.60 23.75
CA ALA A 705 -30.64 33.94 23.90
C ALA A 705 -29.60 35.10 23.94
N SER A 706 -29.77 36.07 23.01
CA SER A 706 -29.63 37.53 23.16
C SER A 706 -28.34 38.14 23.74
N GLU A 707 -27.52 38.82 22.93
CA GLU A 707 -27.56 40.26 22.58
C GLU A 707 -26.68 41.19 23.46
N HIS A 708 -25.87 41.99 22.76
CA HIS A 708 -25.43 43.36 23.08
C HIS A 708 -24.83 43.65 24.47
N GLN A 709 -23.51 43.93 24.54
CA GLN A 709 -23.06 45.32 24.72
C GLN A 709 -21.56 45.51 24.49
N ARG A 710 -21.27 46.53 23.70
CA ARG A 710 -19.96 47.11 23.39
C ARG A 710 -19.78 48.30 24.33
N GLY A 711 -18.66 48.39 25.04
CA GLY A 711 -18.33 49.58 25.83
C GLY A 711 -16.83 49.70 26.03
N ARG A 712 -16.20 50.66 25.34
CA ARG A 712 -14.87 51.17 25.65
C ARG A 712 -15.01 52.68 25.82
N GLU A 713 -14.82 53.12 27.05
CA GLU A 713 -14.78 54.52 27.46
C GLU A 713 -13.53 55.20 26.91
N GLU A 714 -13.69 56.43 26.41
CA GLU A 714 -12.62 57.44 26.44
C GLU A 714 -13.24 58.76 26.88
N GLU A 715 -12.86 59.20 28.08
CA GLU A 715 -13.07 60.54 28.59
C GLU A 715 -12.19 61.55 27.84
N ARG A 716 -12.75 62.73 27.56
CA ARG A 716 -11.98 63.99 27.57
C ARG A 716 -12.79 65.11 28.26
N PRO A 717 -12.14 66.01 29.01
CA PRO A 717 -12.81 66.94 29.92
C PRO A 717 -12.89 68.41 29.42
N ILE A 718 -13.69 69.21 30.17
CA ILE A 718 -13.78 70.70 30.29
C ILE A 718 -14.55 71.40 29.16
N ALA A 719 -15.52 72.32 29.36
CA ALA A 719 -15.92 73.23 30.45
C ALA A 719 -17.47 73.26 30.59
N ALA A 720 -18.11 73.68 31.69
CA ALA A 720 -17.72 74.51 32.83
C ALA A 720 -18.44 74.04 34.10
#